data_AF-A0A969NV73-F1
#
_entry.id   AF-A0A969NV73-F1
#
_cell.length_a   1.000
_cell.length_b   1.000
_cell.length_c   1.000
_cell.angle_alpha   90.00
_cell.angle_beta   90.00
_cell.angle_gamma   90.00
#
_symmetry.space_group_name_H-M   'P 1'
#
loop_
_entity.id
_entity.type
_entity.pdbx_description
1 polymer ?
#
loop_
_entity_poly.entity_id
_entity_poly.type
_entity_poly.pdbx_seq_one_letter_code
_entity_poly.pdbx_strand_id
1 'polypeptide(L)'
;MSAVAKALITLCLIFCLLVLIAVPLQVNAQTIARSYLTKEILQEKTKNLTRQDGRETIDLSNLVIDLADTNSQFSQYFYQEINNTISRTSNPVNLDLSNSIVQGDFLLKQLGIVSSVGEGALSSLFTTLEQEKIQQFYPIKINAVQEIPRVNIFRGSVYLENTIVTGNIDGSNSLYLQSIVANSSDFQEFVNFDQSIFVKDINFNKATFKQNLTFIKSHIFSQAKFNSAKFTGIVDFSKSQFEASTEFKQALFTQLADFTRSTFIETVDFSQTRFRDRLIFTKSKFLNPLLLINSSFDETITFRDIYLNSLINLQDAHLFNRLDFSNAFFTPQASINVSGLAFDSIESQIIGQSGIIGNYLSVNRSQGNETVFRNLIRNFRSLEQITDANYLEYKEKQLKAKTISDRLTKVSWRKIFTWGWISLIPQWLSLNLLLLLGNYGTDINLLFSLGIITIALFSLLFWLIDRYRPHISQPVIPDRAEIMMMIFSCSVANLFSIINILVTTDRPWLTLMAIAIILLPIPMIITSLIYQRGRYHKLLDTSYFVENGEFREFRLLIGRLPIMPRFPFYRDRFMPIIWETRWNWLNYYDFSLNNIFKLGFNDIRLRDRHLPGLVAALVWYQWCLGVLYIVLLLWTLSRTIPGLNLLIYF
;
A
#
# COMPACT_ATOMS: atom_id res chain seq x y z
N MET A 1 10.75 23.37 -15.60
CA MET A 1 12.04 23.91 -15.09
C MET A 1 12.71 24.69 -16.20
N SER A 2 13.01 25.97 -15.96
CA SER A 2 13.63 26.86 -16.95
C SER A 2 15.04 26.38 -17.34
N ALA A 3 15.52 26.75 -18.53
CA ALA A 3 16.85 26.38 -19.03
C ALA A 3 17.99 26.74 -18.04
N VAL A 4 17.77 27.76 -17.20
CA VAL A 4 18.67 28.19 -16.12
C VAL A 4 18.84 27.11 -15.04
N ALA A 5 17.76 26.39 -14.69
CA ALA A 5 17.82 25.32 -13.70
C ALA A 5 18.61 24.10 -14.20
N LYS A 6 18.52 23.79 -15.50
CA LYS A 6 19.32 22.71 -16.11
C LYS A 6 20.80 23.09 -16.15
N ALA A 7 21.13 24.33 -16.50
CA ALA A 7 22.51 24.82 -16.49
C ALA A 7 23.13 24.76 -15.09
N LEU A 8 22.39 25.17 -14.05
CA LEU A 8 22.88 25.15 -12.67
C LEU A 8 23.14 23.73 -12.15
N ILE A 9 22.25 22.78 -12.46
CA ILE A 9 22.40 21.37 -12.07
C ILE A 9 23.61 20.75 -12.78
N THR A 10 23.81 21.09 -14.06
CA THR A 10 24.96 20.58 -14.84
C THR A 10 26.27 21.15 -14.30
N LEU A 11 26.28 22.44 -13.91
CA LEU A 11 27.46 23.07 -13.31
C LEU A 11 27.78 22.48 -11.91
N CYS A 12 26.77 22.21 -11.09
CA CYS A 12 26.93 21.53 -9.80
C CYS A 12 27.45 20.09 -9.97
N LEU A 13 26.97 19.35 -10.97
CA LEU A 13 27.45 17.99 -11.26
C LEU A 13 28.92 18.01 -11.70
N ILE A 14 29.31 18.96 -12.56
CA ILE A 14 30.70 19.12 -13.00
C ILE A 14 31.60 19.54 -11.83
N PHE A 15 31.11 20.42 -10.95
CA PHE A 15 31.84 20.83 -9.75
C PHE A 15 32.03 19.66 -8.77
N CYS A 16 30.99 18.85 -8.53
CA CYS A 16 31.11 17.63 -7.72
C CYS A 16 32.07 16.61 -8.35
N LEU A 17 32.07 16.48 -9.69
CA LEU A 17 32.99 15.59 -10.41
C LEU A 17 34.44 16.07 -10.28
N LEU A 18 34.68 17.38 -10.38
CA LEU A 18 36.01 17.99 -10.20
C LEU A 18 36.50 17.89 -8.76
N VAL A 19 35.62 17.99 -7.77
CA VAL A 19 35.97 17.76 -6.36
C VAL A 19 36.31 16.28 -6.10
N LEU A 20 35.66 15.35 -6.79
CA LEU A 20 36.00 13.91 -6.73
C LEU A 20 37.35 13.58 -7.39
N ILE A 21 37.79 14.34 -8.39
CA ILE A 21 39.07 14.14 -9.09
C ILE A 21 40.23 14.86 -8.37
N ALA A 22 39.95 15.94 -7.63
CA ALA A 22 40.96 16.78 -6.98
C ALA A 22 41.35 16.34 -5.55
N VAL A 23 40.73 15.31 -4.98
CA VAL A 23 41.15 14.74 -3.69
C VAL A 23 42.03 13.52 -3.95
N PRO A 24 43.37 13.61 -3.77
CA PRO A 24 44.18 12.41 -3.75
C PRO A 24 43.71 11.55 -2.57
N LEU A 25 43.25 10.33 -2.86
CA LEU A 25 43.03 9.27 -1.87
C LEU A 25 44.39 8.87 -1.27
N GLN A 26 44.91 9.68 -0.35
CA GLN A 26 45.88 9.20 0.62
C GLN A 26 45.12 8.39 1.67
N VAL A 27 44.86 7.13 1.37
CA VAL A 27 44.64 6.12 2.41
C VAL A 27 45.96 6.00 3.15
N ASN A 28 46.11 6.78 4.22
CA ASN A 28 47.23 6.67 5.13
C ASN A 28 47.03 5.38 5.93
N ALA A 29 47.36 4.23 5.35
CA ALA A 29 47.56 3.00 6.10
C ALA A 29 48.77 3.24 7.00
N GLN A 30 48.51 3.55 8.27
CA GLN A 30 49.51 3.56 9.32
C GLN A 30 50.00 2.10 9.43
N THR A 31 51.00 1.72 8.63
CA THR A 31 51.72 0.47 8.79
C THR A 31 52.51 0.56 10.08
N ILE A 32 51.87 0.18 11.18
CA ILE A 32 52.57 -0.17 12.42
C ILE A 32 53.58 -1.23 12.02
N ALA A 33 54.87 -0.95 12.20
CA ALA A 33 55.92 -1.94 11.97
C ALA A 33 55.70 -3.08 12.98
N ARG A 34 55.17 -4.21 12.51
CA ARG A 34 54.92 -5.42 13.31
C ARG A 34 56.22 -6.21 13.41
N SER A 35 56.54 -6.71 14.60
CA SER A 35 57.66 -7.63 14.80
C SER A 35 57.26 -9.06 14.42
N TYR A 36 58.24 -9.86 14.02
CA TYR A 36 58.05 -11.29 13.77
C TYR A 36 57.97 -12.06 15.09
N LEU A 37 57.08 -13.04 15.16
CA LEU A 37 57.00 -13.98 16.27
C LEU A 37 58.16 -14.98 16.15
N THR A 38 59.14 -14.90 17.05
CA THR A 38 60.21 -15.90 17.18
C THR A 38 59.84 -16.96 18.21
N LYS A 39 60.63 -18.06 18.28
CA LYS A 39 60.40 -19.13 19.27
C LYS A 39 60.50 -18.61 20.70
N GLU A 40 61.43 -17.70 20.96
CA GLU A 40 61.69 -17.11 22.28
C GLU A 40 60.52 -16.23 22.71
N ILE A 41 60.00 -15.40 21.80
CA ILE A 41 58.82 -14.56 22.05
C ILE A 41 57.60 -15.45 22.31
N LEU A 42 57.40 -16.50 21.52
CA LEU A 42 56.29 -17.43 21.74
C LEU A 42 56.37 -18.10 23.12
N GLN A 43 57.56 -18.59 23.52
CA GLN A 43 57.78 -19.17 24.85
C GLN A 43 57.53 -18.17 25.99
N GLU A 44 57.92 -16.91 25.81
CA GLU A 44 57.67 -15.86 26.79
C GLU A 44 56.17 -15.61 26.94
N LYS A 45 55.46 -15.47 25.81
CA LYS A 45 54.01 -15.23 25.76
C LYS A 45 53.19 -16.41 26.32
N THR A 46 53.63 -17.65 26.12
CA THR A 46 52.94 -18.83 26.67
C THR A 46 53.23 -19.06 28.15
N LYS A 47 54.35 -18.57 28.68
CA LYS A 47 54.66 -18.60 30.13
C LYS A 47 53.98 -17.45 30.88
N ASN A 48 53.87 -16.28 30.27
CA ASN A 48 53.33 -15.06 30.88
C ASN A 48 51.96 -14.71 30.26
N LEU A 49 50.94 -15.50 30.61
CA LEU A 49 49.58 -15.30 30.11
C LEU A 49 49.01 -13.96 30.60
N THR A 50 48.37 -13.22 29.70
CA THR A 50 47.64 -12.00 30.05
C THR A 50 46.21 -12.36 30.47
N ARG A 51 45.51 -11.42 31.12
CA ARG A 51 44.08 -11.58 31.44
C ARG A 51 43.23 -10.67 30.56
N GLN A 52 42.33 -11.27 29.79
CA GLN A 52 41.33 -10.60 28.96
C GLN A 52 39.96 -11.23 29.26
N ASP A 53 38.94 -10.39 29.50
CA ASP A 53 37.59 -10.84 29.87
C ASP A 53 37.54 -11.83 31.05
N GLY A 54 38.46 -11.67 32.02
CA GLY A 54 38.55 -12.53 33.20
C GLY A 54 39.15 -13.93 32.94
N ARG A 55 39.66 -14.20 31.74
CA ARG A 55 40.34 -15.46 31.38
C ARG A 55 41.79 -15.23 30.98
N GLU A 56 42.61 -16.25 31.20
CA GLU A 56 43.99 -16.26 30.75
C GLU A 56 44.04 -16.33 29.21
N THR A 57 44.96 -15.59 28.61
CA THR A 57 45.05 -15.38 27.16
C THR A 57 46.51 -15.44 26.71
N ILE A 58 46.76 -16.18 25.65
CA ILE A 58 48.02 -16.13 24.90
C ILE A 58 47.89 -14.95 23.93
N ASP A 59 48.49 -13.82 24.31
CA ASP A 59 48.46 -12.59 23.52
C ASP A 59 49.57 -12.57 22.46
N LEU A 60 49.18 -12.90 21.22
CA LEU A 60 49.98 -12.82 20.00
C LEU A 60 49.49 -11.68 19.09
N SER A 61 48.88 -10.65 19.67
CA SER A 61 48.40 -9.48 18.93
C SER A 61 49.55 -8.63 18.37
N ASN A 62 49.30 -7.91 17.27
CA ASN A 62 50.25 -7.00 16.62
C ASN A 62 51.56 -7.63 16.10
N LEU A 63 51.54 -8.92 15.76
CA LEU A 63 52.73 -9.66 15.29
C LEU A 63 52.61 -10.12 13.83
N VAL A 64 53.75 -10.47 13.24
CA VAL A 64 53.82 -11.29 12.01
C VAL A 64 54.16 -12.72 12.41
N ILE A 65 53.28 -13.66 12.07
CA ILE A 65 53.38 -15.07 12.44
C ILE A 65 53.58 -15.86 11.16
N ASP A 66 54.80 -16.34 10.94
CA ASP A 66 55.15 -17.05 9.71
C ASP A 66 54.90 -18.56 9.85
N LEU A 67 53.82 -19.02 9.22
CA LEU A 67 53.41 -20.42 9.11
C LEU A 67 53.40 -20.89 7.63
N ALA A 68 54.09 -20.18 6.73
CA ALA A 68 54.06 -20.44 5.28
C ALA A 68 54.49 -21.86 4.91
N ASP A 69 55.49 -22.41 5.61
CA ASP A 69 55.88 -23.82 5.51
C ASP A 69 55.37 -24.59 6.72
N THR A 70 54.35 -25.43 6.51
CA THR A 70 53.75 -26.30 7.53
C THR A 70 54.74 -27.33 8.08
N ASN A 71 55.80 -27.65 7.34
CA ASN A 71 56.85 -28.58 7.76
C ASN A 71 58.05 -27.88 8.40
N SER A 72 58.04 -26.55 8.45
CA SER A 72 59.12 -25.81 9.10
C SER A 72 59.18 -26.13 10.59
N GLN A 73 60.41 -26.09 11.12
CA GLN A 73 60.64 -26.31 12.54
C GLN A 73 59.90 -25.29 13.41
N PHE A 74 59.65 -24.07 12.90
CA PHE A 74 58.90 -23.05 13.63
C PHE A 74 57.41 -23.35 13.64
N SER A 75 56.79 -23.69 12.52
CA SER A 75 55.35 -24.00 12.45
C SER A 75 55.00 -25.18 13.36
N GLN A 76 55.77 -26.28 13.29
CA GLN A 76 55.58 -27.42 14.20
C GLN A 76 55.74 -27.01 15.68
N TYR A 77 56.74 -26.18 15.98
CA TYR A 77 56.96 -25.65 17.33
C TYR A 77 55.80 -24.77 17.80
N PHE A 78 55.26 -23.93 16.91
CA PHE A 78 54.13 -23.04 17.19
C PHE A 78 52.89 -23.83 17.63
N TYR A 79 52.46 -24.82 16.83
CA TYR A 79 51.31 -25.64 17.17
C TYR A 79 51.54 -26.48 18.43
N GLN A 80 52.75 -27.04 18.61
CA GLN A 80 53.09 -27.80 19.81
C GLN A 80 53.07 -26.93 21.08
N GLU A 81 53.69 -25.77 21.06
CA GLU A 81 53.78 -24.88 22.21
C GLU A 81 52.40 -24.34 22.61
N ILE A 82 51.62 -23.84 21.65
CA ILE A 82 50.25 -23.37 21.92
C ILE A 82 49.39 -24.51 22.46
N ASN A 83 49.43 -25.69 21.83
CA ASN A 83 48.59 -26.79 22.26
C ASN A 83 48.99 -27.34 23.64
N ASN A 84 50.29 -27.33 23.97
CA ASN A 84 50.78 -27.66 25.30
C ASN A 84 50.23 -26.70 26.36
N THR A 85 50.16 -25.41 26.07
CA THR A 85 49.61 -24.41 27.00
C THR A 85 48.11 -24.57 27.17
N ILE A 86 47.36 -24.65 26.07
CA ILE A 86 45.88 -24.73 26.09
C ILE A 86 45.38 -26.06 26.68
N SER A 87 46.13 -27.16 26.51
CA SER A 87 45.72 -28.49 26.98
C SER A 87 46.11 -28.80 28.43
N ARG A 88 47.14 -28.15 29.00
CA ARG A 88 47.63 -28.44 30.36
C ARG A 88 46.89 -27.67 31.45
N THR A 89 46.28 -26.54 31.12
CA THR A 89 45.61 -25.71 32.11
C THR A 89 44.22 -26.27 32.45
N SER A 90 43.91 -26.29 33.74
CA SER A 90 42.57 -26.64 34.22
C SER A 90 41.52 -25.64 33.72
N ASN A 91 41.89 -24.36 33.63
CA ASN A 91 41.07 -23.29 33.07
C ASN A 91 41.29 -23.13 31.56
N PRO A 92 40.24 -22.89 30.76
CA PRO A 92 40.37 -22.59 29.34
C PRO A 92 41.16 -21.30 29.08
N VAL A 93 42.13 -21.38 28.17
CA VAL A 93 42.98 -20.25 27.76
C VAL A 93 42.55 -19.75 26.38
N ASN A 94 42.41 -18.43 26.23
CA ASN A 94 42.10 -17.79 24.96
C ASN A 94 43.34 -17.63 24.08
N LEU A 95 43.14 -17.53 22.77
CA LEU A 95 44.19 -17.22 21.81
C LEU A 95 43.86 -15.90 21.11
N ASP A 96 44.69 -14.88 21.30
CA ASP A 96 44.51 -13.57 20.67
C ASP A 96 45.59 -13.33 19.60
N LEU A 97 45.15 -13.19 18.36
CA LEU A 97 45.94 -12.92 17.16
C LEU A 97 45.52 -11.59 16.53
N SER A 98 44.86 -10.71 17.28
CA SER A 98 44.26 -9.48 16.76
C SER A 98 45.33 -8.50 16.26
N ASN A 99 45.01 -7.77 15.19
CA ASN A 99 45.89 -6.84 14.49
C ASN A 99 47.18 -7.48 13.95
N SER A 100 47.25 -8.81 13.84
CA SER A 100 48.42 -9.55 13.36
C SER A 100 48.33 -9.93 11.88
N ILE A 101 49.44 -10.40 11.32
CA ILE A 101 49.49 -11.06 10.00
C ILE A 101 49.90 -12.51 10.24
N VAL A 102 49.03 -13.45 9.86
CA VAL A 102 49.35 -14.88 9.84
C VAL A 102 49.69 -15.25 8.40
N GLN A 103 50.96 -15.57 8.14
CA GLN A 103 51.43 -15.97 6.82
C GLN A 103 51.30 -17.49 6.70
N GLY A 104 50.71 -17.98 5.62
CA GLY A 104 50.52 -19.42 5.41
C GLY A 104 49.25 -20.00 6.04
N ASP A 105 49.18 -21.34 6.04
CA ASP A 105 48.00 -22.09 6.48
C ASP A 105 47.87 -22.05 8.01
N PHE A 106 46.69 -21.68 8.48
CA PHE A 106 46.33 -21.63 9.89
C PHE A 106 45.38 -22.78 10.25
N LEU A 107 45.94 -23.84 10.83
CA LEU A 107 45.29 -25.12 11.10
C LEU A 107 44.66 -25.12 12.49
N LEU A 108 43.54 -24.40 12.65
CA LEU A 108 42.76 -24.35 13.88
C LEU A 108 42.40 -25.75 14.41
N LYS A 109 42.16 -26.73 13.53
CA LYS A 109 41.84 -28.10 13.93
C LYS A 109 42.97 -28.85 14.67
N GLN A 110 44.20 -28.32 14.63
CA GLN A 110 45.34 -28.86 15.39
C GLN A 110 45.48 -28.23 16.78
N LEU A 111 44.72 -27.16 17.05
CA LEU A 111 44.72 -26.46 18.33
C LEU A 111 43.52 -26.93 19.14
N GLY A 112 43.78 -27.50 20.32
CA GLY A 112 42.76 -28.05 21.21
C GLY A 112 43.02 -29.50 21.59
N ILE A 113 42.04 -30.08 22.28
CA ILE A 113 42.11 -31.44 22.78
C ILE A 113 41.35 -32.34 21.80
N VAL A 114 42.08 -33.19 21.08
CA VAL A 114 41.48 -34.25 20.28
C VAL A 114 40.94 -35.32 21.21
N SER A 115 39.62 -35.45 21.29
CA SER A 115 38.96 -36.44 22.14
C SER A 115 37.97 -37.25 21.33
N SER A 116 37.86 -38.54 21.65
CA SER A 116 36.69 -39.32 21.28
C SER A 116 35.47 -38.75 22.01
N VAL A 117 34.35 -38.59 21.32
CA VAL A 117 33.13 -38.03 21.90
C VAL A 117 32.03 -39.08 21.96
N GLY A 118 31.43 -39.28 23.14
CA GLY A 118 30.43 -40.30 23.44
C GLY A 118 30.39 -40.62 24.94
N GLU A 119 29.34 -41.32 25.40
CA GLU A 119 29.17 -41.67 26.82
C GLU A 119 30.37 -42.46 27.35
N GLY A 120 31.03 -41.94 28.39
CA GLY A 120 32.23 -42.56 29.01
C GLY A 120 33.55 -42.45 28.23
N ALA A 121 33.57 -41.81 27.05
CA ALA A 121 34.77 -41.74 26.18
C ALA A 121 35.58 -40.42 26.28
N LEU A 122 35.07 -39.43 27.02
CA LEU A 122 35.68 -38.10 27.11
C LEU A 122 36.95 -38.10 27.96
N SER A 123 37.93 -37.30 27.53
CA SER A 123 39.15 -37.06 28.30
C SER A 123 38.86 -36.53 29.71
N SER A 124 39.63 -37.00 30.71
CA SER A 124 39.60 -36.49 32.08
C SER A 124 40.06 -35.04 32.22
N LEU A 125 40.62 -34.46 31.15
CA LEU A 125 41.04 -33.06 31.08
C LEU A 125 39.87 -32.08 31.09
N PHE A 126 38.65 -32.53 30.75
CA PHE A 126 37.46 -31.69 30.77
C PHE A 126 36.82 -31.68 32.16
N THR A 127 36.38 -30.49 32.61
CA THR A 127 35.56 -30.35 33.82
C THR A 127 34.22 -31.07 33.65
N THR A 128 33.56 -31.45 34.75
CA THR A 128 32.23 -32.10 34.71
C THR A 128 31.21 -31.29 33.90
N LEU A 129 31.19 -29.97 34.08
CA LEU A 129 30.30 -29.07 33.33
C LEU A 129 30.65 -29.00 31.83
N GLU A 130 31.92 -29.13 31.46
CA GLU A 130 32.32 -29.24 30.04
C GLU A 130 31.92 -30.60 29.47
N GLN A 131 32.07 -31.69 30.22
CA GLN A 131 31.67 -33.02 29.79
C GLN A 131 30.17 -33.11 29.54
N GLU A 132 29.35 -32.57 30.44
CA GLU A 132 27.89 -32.49 30.27
C GLU A 132 27.51 -31.72 29.01
N LYS A 133 28.14 -30.55 28.76
CA LYS A 133 27.92 -29.77 27.54
C LYS A 133 28.34 -30.53 26.29
N ILE A 134 29.52 -31.14 26.29
CA ILE A 134 30.02 -31.90 25.13
C ILE A 134 29.08 -33.08 24.82
N GLN A 135 28.61 -33.80 25.84
CA GLN A 135 27.65 -34.90 25.67
C GLN A 135 26.29 -34.41 25.13
N GLN A 136 25.84 -33.21 25.52
CA GLN A 136 24.63 -32.59 24.96
C GLN A 136 24.76 -32.37 23.45
N PHE A 137 25.95 -31.97 22.96
CA PHE A 137 26.20 -31.70 21.54
C PHE A 137 26.51 -32.95 20.71
N TYR A 138 26.88 -34.05 21.38
CA TYR A 138 27.12 -35.36 20.77
C TYR A 138 26.31 -36.44 21.50
N PRO A 139 24.97 -36.44 21.39
CA PRO A 139 24.12 -37.42 22.05
C PRO A 139 24.20 -38.77 21.31
N ILE A 140 25.34 -39.46 21.42
CA ILE A 140 25.51 -40.80 20.86
C ILE A 140 24.95 -41.80 21.86
N LYS A 141 23.79 -42.40 21.54
CA LYS A 141 23.43 -43.70 22.11
C LYS A 141 24.37 -44.72 21.48
N ILE A 142 25.33 -45.25 22.23
CA ILE A 142 26.26 -46.25 21.74
C ILE A 142 25.45 -47.51 21.36
N ASN A 143 25.09 -47.65 20.09
CA ASN A 143 24.82 -48.95 19.51
C ASN A 143 26.17 -49.54 19.09
N ALA A 144 26.41 -50.81 19.37
CA ALA A 144 27.72 -51.50 19.30
C ALA A 144 28.42 -51.53 17.92
N VAL A 145 27.93 -50.80 16.90
CA VAL A 145 28.40 -50.84 15.51
C VAL A 145 28.84 -49.45 14.98
N GLN A 146 28.69 -48.35 15.72
CA GLN A 146 29.14 -47.02 15.27
C GLN A 146 30.55 -46.67 15.77
N GLU A 147 31.42 -46.23 14.87
CA GLU A 147 32.72 -45.64 15.22
C GLU A 147 32.50 -44.38 16.07
N ILE A 148 33.21 -44.29 17.19
CA ILE A 148 33.15 -43.12 18.09
C ILE A 148 33.89 -41.97 17.39
N PRO A 149 33.22 -40.86 17.05
CA PRO A 149 33.86 -39.76 16.34
C PRO A 149 34.95 -39.14 17.23
N ARG A 150 36.11 -38.89 16.63
CA ARG A 150 37.17 -38.07 17.21
C ARG A 150 37.04 -36.65 16.71
N VAL A 151 36.91 -35.73 17.64
CA VAL A 151 36.68 -34.30 17.38
C VAL A 151 37.74 -33.50 18.10
N ASN A 152 38.23 -32.43 17.46
CA ASN A 152 39.09 -31.46 18.11
C ASN A 152 38.24 -30.51 18.98
N ILE A 153 38.55 -30.37 20.27
CA ILE A 153 37.77 -29.54 21.20
C ILE A 153 38.61 -28.33 21.62
N PHE A 154 38.21 -27.15 21.19
CA PHE A 154 38.82 -25.88 21.57
C PHE A 154 38.01 -25.23 22.71
N ARG A 155 38.66 -25.07 23.86
CA ARG A 155 38.00 -24.64 25.11
C ARG A 155 37.95 -23.12 25.31
N GLY A 156 38.89 -22.38 24.72
CA GLY A 156 39.03 -20.93 24.84
C GLY A 156 38.38 -20.16 23.68
N SER A 157 38.42 -18.83 23.74
CA SER A 157 38.03 -17.97 22.61
C SER A 157 39.20 -17.80 21.63
N VAL A 158 38.88 -17.58 20.35
CA VAL A 158 39.86 -17.20 19.32
C VAL A 158 39.56 -15.79 18.85
N TYR A 159 40.53 -14.88 19.01
CA TYR A 159 40.45 -13.50 18.53
C TYR A 159 41.38 -13.31 17.34
N LEU A 160 40.83 -12.78 16.25
CA LEU A 160 41.46 -12.52 14.96
C LEU A 160 41.05 -11.13 14.45
N GLU A 161 40.69 -10.21 15.34
CA GLU A 161 40.16 -8.90 14.95
C GLU A 161 41.20 -8.09 14.19
N ASN A 162 40.85 -7.54 13.02
CA ASN A 162 41.77 -6.84 12.11
C ASN A 162 42.99 -7.68 11.68
N THR A 163 42.88 -9.01 11.73
CA THR A 163 43.96 -9.92 11.34
C THR A 163 43.93 -10.20 9.84
N ILE A 164 45.11 -10.31 9.22
CA ILE A 164 45.26 -10.77 7.85
C ILE A 164 45.77 -12.20 7.88
N VAL A 165 45.06 -13.14 7.24
CA VAL A 165 45.52 -14.52 7.09
C VAL A 165 45.76 -14.79 5.61
N THR A 166 47.01 -15.08 5.25
CA THR A 166 47.42 -15.18 3.83
C THR A 166 47.27 -16.59 3.25
N GLY A 167 47.14 -17.62 4.08
CA GLY A 167 46.86 -19.00 3.65
C GLY A 167 45.50 -19.48 4.10
N ASN A 168 45.28 -20.79 3.99
CA ASN A 168 43.99 -21.41 4.29
C ASN A 168 43.74 -21.45 5.80
N ILE A 169 42.48 -21.37 6.21
CA ILE A 169 42.08 -21.68 7.59
C ILE A 169 41.34 -23.00 7.61
N ASP A 170 41.85 -23.97 8.37
CA ASP A 170 41.19 -25.25 8.56
C ASP A 170 40.77 -25.42 10.03
N GLY A 171 39.50 -25.11 10.31
CA GLY A 171 38.81 -25.33 11.58
C GLY A 171 37.73 -26.39 11.49
N SER A 172 37.84 -27.31 10.53
CA SER A 172 36.86 -28.39 10.32
C SER A 172 36.88 -29.45 11.43
N ASN A 173 35.80 -30.24 11.53
CA ASN A 173 35.64 -31.35 12.48
C ASN A 173 36.03 -30.97 13.94
N SER A 174 35.58 -29.79 14.38
CA SER A 174 35.97 -29.20 15.65
C SER A 174 34.77 -28.71 16.48
N LEU A 175 34.87 -28.78 17.80
CA LEU A 175 33.92 -28.20 18.76
C LEU A 175 34.56 -26.96 19.41
N TYR A 176 33.95 -25.80 19.19
CA TYR A 176 34.35 -24.53 19.77
C TYR A 176 33.44 -24.17 20.95
N LEU A 177 33.96 -24.26 22.17
CA LEU A 177 33.18 -24.01 23.39
C LEU A 177 33.01 -22.51 23.71
N GLN A 178 33.85 -21.65 23.12
CA GLN A 178 33.77 -20.19 23.26
C GLN A 178 33.77 -19.51 21.89
N SER A 179 33.72 -18.18 21.91
CA SER A 179 33.50 -17.37 20.72
C SER A 179 34.71 -17.36 19.78
N ILE A 180 34.43 -17.23 18.49
CA ILE A 180 35.43 -16.86 17.48
C ILE A 180 35.11 -15.45 17.01
N VAL A 181 36.06 -14.53 17.17
CA VAL A 181 35.89 -13.11 16.86
C VAL A 181 36.94 -12.70 15.84
N ALA A 182 36.50 -12.38 14.63
CA ALA A 182 37.33 -12.01 13.49
C ALA A 182 36.72 -10.79 12.78
N ASN A 183 36.47 -9.73 13.55
CA ASN A 183 35.93 -8.48 13.02
C ASN A 183 36.95 -7.81 12.10
N SER A 184 36.51 -7.34 10.94
CA SER A 184 37.34 -6.61 9.96
C SER A 184 38.61 -7.34 9.51
N SER A 185 38.64 -8.67 9.61
CA SER A 185 39.77 -9.50 9.19
C SER A 185 39.78 -9.70 7.67
N ASP A 186 40.95 -9.95 7.08
CA ASP A 186 41.12 -10.27 5.66
C ASP A 186 41.64 -11.70 5.49
N PHE A 187 40.78 -12.57 4.98
CA PHE A 187 41.08 -13.98 4.68
C PHE A 187 41.36 -14.10 3.18
N GLN A 188 42.64 -14.33 2.84
CA GLN A 188 43.07 -14.29 1.45
C GLN A 188 42.81 -15.58 0.69
N GLU A 189 42.76 -16.70 1.39
CA GLU A 189 42.55 -18.03 0.84
C GLU A 189 41.32 -18.72 1.47
N PHE A 190 41.18 -20.02 1.25
CA PHE A 190 40.02 -20.81 1.66
C PHE A 190 39.86 -20.87 3.18
N VAL A 191 38.63 -20.76 3.69
CA VAL A 191 38.35 -20.95 5.12
C VAL A 191 37.24 -21.99 5.34
N ASN A 192 37.61 -23.04 6.08
CA ASN A 192 36.84 -24.25 6.25
C ASN A 192 36.46 -24.48 7.71
N PHE A 193 35.17 -24.54 7.97
CA PHE A 193 34.57 -24.89 9.26
C PHE A 193 33.56 -26.04 9.13
N ASP A 194 33.73 -26.90 8.13
CA ASP A 194 32.84 -28.03 7.86
C ASP A 194 32.78 -28.99 9.06
N GLN A 195 31.59 -29.51 9.34
CA GLN A 195 31.33 -30.48 10.41
C GLN A 195 31.74 -29.98 11.81
N SER A 196 31.77 -28.66 12.01
CA SER A 196 32.14 -28.05 13.29
C SER A 196 30.91 -27.59 14.08
N ILE A 197 31.06 -27.56 15.41
CA ILE A 197 30.01 -27.12 16.35
C ILE A 197 30.49 -25.86 17.07
N PHE A 198 29.67 -24.82 17.06
CA PHE A 198 29.93 -23.53 17.71
C PHE A 198 28.94 -23.31 18.85
N VAL A 199 29.42 -23.36 20.08
CA VAL A 199 28.58 -23.23 21.29
C VAL A 199 28.30 -21.76 21.63
N LYS A 200 29.22 -20.87 21.27
CA LYS A 200 29.15 -19.42 21.50
C LYS A 200 29.24 -18.67 20.19
N ASP A 201 29.12 -17.34 20.28
CA ASP A 201 28.98 -16.46 19.13
C ASP A 201 30.17 -16.59 18.15
N ILE A 202 29.85 -16.59 16.86
CA ILE A 202 30.84 -16.38 15.80
C ILE A 202 30.62 -14.98 15.22
N ASN A 203 31.69 -14.20 15.12
CA ASN A 203 31.62 -12.81 14.69
C ASN A 203 32.67 -12.49 13.64
N PHE A 204 32.22 -12.38 12.40
CA PHE A 204 32.97 -12.02 11.20
C PHE A 204 32.47 -10.70 10.61
N ASN A 205 31.96 -9.79 11.44
CA ASN A 205 31.48 -8.49 10.98
C ASN A 205 32.61 -7.75 10.24
N LYS A 206 32.29 -7.18 9.07
CA LYS A 206 33.23 -6.46 8.19
C LYS A 206 34.41 -7.28 7.68
N ALA A 207 34.44 -8.60 7.90
CA ALA A 207 35.48 -9.46 7.37
C ALA A 207 35.41 -9.55 5.84
N THR A 208 36.55 -9.76 5.21
CA THR A 208 36.67 -10.00 3.77
C THR A 208 37.15 -11.42 3.53
N PHE A 209 36.42 -12.17 2.71
CA PHE A 209 36.75 -13.52 2.27
C PHE A 209 37.05 -13.50 0.77
N LYS A 210 38.34 -13.65 0.43
CA LYS A 210 38.82 -13.60 -0.96
C LYS A 210 38.56 -14.89 -1.74
N GLN A 211 38.46 -16.01 -1.04
CA GLN A 211 38.10 -17.32 -1.58
C GLN A 211 36.87 -17.88 -0.87
N ASN A 212 36.61 -19.18 -1.04
CA ASN A 212 35.41 -19.82 -0.51
C ASN A 212 35.42 -19.90 1.02
N LEU A 213 34.22 -19.83 1.60
CA LEU A 213 33.95 -20.01 3.02
C LEU A 213 32.94 -21.14 3.20
N THR A 214 33.27 -22.17 3.99
CA THR A 214 32.39 -23.34 4.15
C THR A 214 32.10 -23.67 5.62
N PHE A 215 30.85 -24.04 5.89
CA PHE A 215 30.30 -24.51 7.16
C PHE A 215 29.37 -25.71 6.91
N ILE A 216 29.78 -26.61 6.02
CA ILE A 216 28.95 -27.72 5.55
C ILE A 216 28.71 -28.68 6.71
N LYS A 217 27.44 -29.00 6.99
CA LYS A 217 27.01 -29.83 8.14
C LYS A 217 27.45 -29.28 9.51
N SER A 218 27.67 -27.98 9.64
CA SER A 218 28.07 -27.36 10.90
C SER A 218 26.84 -27.00 11.76
N HIS A 219 27.01 -26.95 13.08
CA HIS A 219 25.94 -26.62 14.03
C HIS A 219 26.32 -25.39 14.84
N ILE A 220 25.57 -24.32 14.70
CA ILE A 220 25.79 -23.05 15.38
C ILE A 220 24.68 -22.85 16.43
N PHE A 221 25.03 -22.94 17.71
CA PHE A 221 24.08 -22.80 18.83
C PHE A 221 23.81 -21.36 19.25
N SER A 222 24.74 -20.45 18.97
CA SER A 222 24.66 -19.04 19.36
C SER A 222 24.65 -18.13 18.15
N GLN A 223 24.77 -16.81 18.34
CA GLN A 223 24.62 -15.86 17.24
C GLN A 223 25.76 -16.00 16.23
N ALA A 224 25.43 -15.94 14.95
CA ALA A 224 26.41 -15.86 13.86
C ALA A 224 26.29 -14.51 13.16
N LYS A 225 27.37 -13.71 13.16
CA LYS A 225 27.37 -12.33 12.69
C LYS A 225 28.36 -12.14 11.55
N PHE A 226 27.87 -11.70 10.40
CA PHE A 226 28.61 -11.42 9.16
C PHE A 226 28.19 -10.07 8.57
N ASN A 227 27.81 -9.12 9.43
CA ASN A 227 27.32 -7.81 9.00
C ASN A 227 28.42 -7.04 8.28
N SER A 228 28.09 -6.45 7.12
CA SER A 228 29.02 -5.76 6.22
C SER A 228 30.21 -6.61 5.75
N ALA A 229 30.13 -7.93 5.86
CA ALA A 229 31.16 -8.84 5.34
C ALA A 229 31.13 -8.87 3.81
N LYS A 230 32.30 -9.12 3.21
CA LYS A 230 32.46 -9.22 1.75
C LYS A 230 32.92 -10.63 1.39
N PHE A 231 32.07 -11.34 0.67
CA PHE A 231 32.37 -12.67 0.15
C PHE A 231 32.61 -12.56 -1.36
N THR A 232 33.85 -12.80 -1.77
CA THR A 232 34.21 -12.77 -3.19
C THR A 232 34.23 -14.16 -3.83
N GLY A 233 34.47 -15.21 -3.03
CA GLY A 233 34.28 -16.62 -3.40
C GLY A 233 32.90 -17.17 -3.01
N ILE A 234 32.72 -18.47 -3.19
CA ILE A 234 31.50 -19.23 -2.86
C ILE A 234 31.34 -19.33 -1.34
N VAL A 235 30.11 -19.19 -0.86
CA VAL A 235 29.77 -19.40 0.54
C VAL A 235 28.84 -20.60 0.66
N ASP A 236 29.25 -21.65 1.37
CA ASP A 236 28.49 -22.90 1.51
C ASP A 236 28.20 -23.23 2.97
N PHE A 237 26.94 -23.06 3.37
CA PHE A 237 26.37 -23.44 4.64
C PHE A 237 25.46 -24.67 4.51
N SER A 238 25.60 -25.48 3.46
CA SER A 238 24.67 -26.57 3.21
C SER A 238 24.63 -27.60 4.34
N LYS A 239 23.41 -28.07 4.66
CA LYS A 239 23.12 -29.03 5.74
C LYS A 239 23.49 -28.54 7.13
N SER A 240 23.72 -27.24 7.32
CA SER A 240 24.01 -26.66 8.63
C SER A 240 22.75 -26.40 9.45
N GLN A 241 22.91 -26.21 10.76
CA GLN A 241 21.83 -25.88 11.68
C GLN A 241 22.20 -24.64 12.49
N PHE A 242 21.27 -23.68 12.56
CA PHE A 242 21.39 -22.44 13.32
C PHE A 242 20.29 -22.37 14.37
N GLU A 243 20.67 -22.46 15.64
CA GLU A 243 19.74 -22.40 16.79
C GLU A 243 19.37 -20.97 17.16
N ALA A 244 20.26 -20.01 16.92
CA ALA A 244 20.08 -18.60 17.27
C ALA A 244 20.15 -17.70 16.02
N SER A 245 19.95 -16.40 16.24
CA SER A 245 19.87 -15.42 15.15
C SER A 245 21.15 -15.38 14.31
N THR A 246 20.99 -15.37 12.99
CA THR A 246 22.11 -15.25 12.03
C THR A 246 21.98 -13.97 11.22
N GLU A 247 23.03 -13.15 11.19
CA GLU A 247 23.00 -11.81 10.59
C GLU A 247 24.04 -11.64 9.48
N PHE A 248 23.59 -11.14 8.33
CA PHE A 248 24.37 -10.82 7.14
C PHE A 248 24.04 -9.40 6.62
N LYS A 249 23.62 -8.50 7.51
CA LYS A 249 23.13 -7.17 7.13
C LYS A 249 24.20 -6.41 6.35
N GLN A 250 23.84 -5.77 5.25
CA GLN A 250 24.77 -5.01 4.40
C GLN A 250 25.95 -5.83 3.84
N ALA A 251 25.88 -7.15 3.86
CA ALA A 251 26.92 -8.00 3.27
C ALA A 251 26.88 -7.95 1.73
N LEU A 252 27.99 -8.36 1.11
CA LEU A 252 28.11 -8.51 -0.33
C LEU A 252 28.53 -9.94 -0.67
N PHE A 253 27.69 -10.65 -1.43
CA PHE A 253 28.00 -11.95 -2.00
C PHE A 253 28.25 -11.78 -3.51
N THR A 254 29.50 -12.01 -3.93
CA THR A 254 29.90 -11.84 -5.34
C THR A 254 29.66 -13.10 -6.16
N GLN A 255 29.73 -14.26 -5.51
CA GLN A 255 29.45 -15.59 -6.09
C GLN A 255 28.33 -16.28 -5.30
N LEU A 256 28.04 -17.52 -5.67
CA LEU A 256 27.04 -18.39 -5.08
C LEU A 256 27.05 -18.37 -3.53
N ALA A 257 25.86 -18.20 -2.95
CA ALA A 257 25.59 -18.44 -1.54
C ALA A 257 24.62 -19.62 -1.38
N ASP A 258 25.11 -20.75 -0.86
CA ASP A 258 24.36 -22.01 -0.74
C ASP A 258 24.03 -22.34 0.72
N PHE A 259 22.75 -22.46 1.02
CA PHE A 259 22.17 -22.85 2.31
C PHE A 259 21.26 -24.08 2.15
N THR A 260 21.54 -24.93 1.16
CA THR A 260 20.74 -26.12 0.84
C THR A 260 20.63 -27.07 2.02
N ARG A 261 19.41 -27.48 2.37
CA ARG A 261 19.09 -28.38 3.50
C ARG A 261 19.49 -27.83 4.87
N SER A 262 19.66 -26.52 5.01
CA SER A 262 19.96 -25.91 6.30
C SER A 262 18.68 -25.69 7.13
N THR A 263 18.81 -25.68 8.44
CA THR A 263 17.69 -25.43 9.36
C THR A 263 17.96 -24.19 10.19
N PHE A 264 17.03 -23.24 10.15
CA PHE A 264 17.07 -21.99 10.91
C PHE A 264 15.94 -21.99 11.93
N ILE A 265 16.32 -22.07 13.20
CA ILE A 265 15.38 -22.07 14.32
C ILE A 265 14.98 -20.66 14.66
N GLU A 266 15.94 -19.73 14.68
CA GLU A 266 15.72 -18.31 14.94
C GLU A 266 15.82 -17.46 13.66
N THR A 267 15.66 -16.14 13.82
CA THR A 267 15.63 -15.17 12.71
C THR A 267 16.94 -15.15 11.91
N VAL A 268 16.82 -15.09 10.58
CA VAL A 268 17.96 -14.88 9.67
C VAL A 268 17.80 -13.55 8.96
N ASP A 269 18.81 -12.69 9.00
CA ASP A 269 18.72 -11.32 8.51
C ASP A 269 19.75 -10.99 7.43
N PHE A 270 19.28 -10.86 6.18
CA PHE A 270 20.00 -10.41 4.99
C PHE A 270 19.54 -9.01 4.55
N SER A 271 19.12 -8.16 5.49
CA SER A 271 18.67 -6.81 5.14
C SER A 271 19.81 -5.98 4.55
N GLN A 272 19.53 -5.25 3.48
CA GLN A 272 20.50 -4.42 2.73
C GLN A 272 21.66 -5.21 2.11
N THR A 273 21.54 -6.53 2.00
CA THR A 273 22.54 -7.40 1.38
C THR A 273 22.44 -7.34 -0.14
N ARG A 274 23.58 -7.45 -0.82
CA ARG A 274 23.64 -7.59 -2.28
C ARG A 274 24.16 -8.95 -2.67
N PHE A 275 23.40 -9.65 -3.51
CA PHE A 275 23.77 -10.91 -4.14
C PHE A 275 23.99 -10.69 -5.63
N ARG A 276 25.23 -10.86 -6.09
CA ARG A 276 25.59 -10.75 -7.52
C ARG A 276 25.43 -12.06 -8.30
N ASP A 277 25.31 -13.17 -7.58
CA ASP A 277 25.05 -14.51 -8.11
C ASP A 277 23.91 -15.13 -7.27
N ARG A 278 23.64 -16.40 -7.49
CA ARG A 278 22.50 -17.14 -6.95
C ARG A 278 22.54 -17.27 -5.43
N LEU A 279 21.35 -17.23 -4.83
CA LEU A 279 21.12 -17.53 -3.42
C LEU A 279 20.21 -18.77 -3.32
N ILE A 280 20.70 -19.84 -2.68
CA ILE A 280 20.02 -21.15 -2.68
C ILE A 280 19.63 -21.56 -1.26
N PHE A 281 18.34 -21.83 -1.05
CA PHE A 281 17.77 -22.37 0.19
C PHE A 281 17.02 -23.69 -0.06
N THR A 282 17.45 -24.47 -1.06
CA THR A 282 16.69 -25.67 -1.47
C THR A 282 16.58 -26.66 -0.31
N LYS A 283 15.37 -27.15 0.00
CA LYS A 283 15.08 -28.09 1.10
C LYS A 283 15.39 -27.57 2.50
N SER A 284 15.50 -26.25 2.66
CA SER A 284 15.81 -25.62 3.95
C SER A 284 14.56 -25.36 4.77
N LYS A 285 14.72 -25.22 6.09
CA LYS A 285 13.61 -25.02 7.02
C LYS A 285 13.77 -23.70 7.77
N PHE A 286 12.71 -22.89 7.79
CA PHE A 286 12.65 -21.62 8.51
C PHE A 286 11.53 -21.67 9.54
N LEU A 287 11.90 -21.74 10.83
CA LEU A 287 10.93 -21.75 11.93
C LEU A 287 10.52 -20.33 12.35
N ASN A 288 11.43 -19.38 12.19
CA ASN A 288 11.29 -17.96 12.48
C ASN A 288 11.57 -17.11 11.22
N PRO A 289 11.41 -15.77 11.28
CA PRO A 289 11.48 -14.93 10.09
C PRO A 289 12.82 -14.97 9.33
N LEU A 290 12.73 -14.92 8.01
CA LEU A 290 13.82 -14.61 7.08
C LEU A 290 13.65 -13.18 6.57
N LEU A 291 14.59 -12.30 6.88
CA LEU A 291 14.54 -10.89 6.50
C LEU A 291 15.47 -10.65 5.30
N LEU A 292 14.92 -10.09 4.23
CA LEU A 292 15.58 -9.75 2.97
C LEU A 292 15.26 -8.29 2.60
N ILE A 293 15.11 -7.42 3.61
CA ILE A 293 14.60 -6.05 3.44
C ILE A 293 15.64 -5.19 2.72
N ASN A 294 15.25 -4.38 1.74
CA ASN A 294 16.17 -3.53 0.95
C ASN A 294 17.34 -4.30 0.31
N SER A 295 17.20 -5.61 0.09
CA SER A 295 18.24 -6.43 -0.52
C SER A 295 18.14 -6.40 -2.05
N SER A 296 19.22 -6.77 -2.75
CA SER A 296 19.25 -6.84 -4.21
C SER A 296 19.78 -8.18 -4.69
N PHE A 297 19.11 -8.73 -5.70
CA PHE A 297 19.42 -10.05 -6.26
C PHE A 297 19.57 -9.95 -7.76
N ASP A 298 20.82 -9.94 -8.20
CA ASP A 298 21.18 -9.83 -9.62
C ASP A 298 20.80 -11.14 -10.35
N GLU A 299 20.85 -12.28 -9.64
CA GLU A 299 20.54 -13.62 -10.16
C GLU A 299 19.41 -14.33 -9.38
N THR A 300 19.23 -15.63 -9.62
CA THR A 300 18.12 -16.42 -9.06
C THR A 300 18.22 -16.64 -7.54
N ILE A 301 17.09 -16.47 -6.84
CA ILE A 301 16.87 -16.88 -5.45
C ILE A 301 15.99 -18.13 -5.44
N THR A 302 16.46 -19.20 -4.81
CA THR A 302 15.75 -20.51 -4.82
C THR A 302 15.28 -20.92 -3.44
N PHE A 303 13.96 -20.95 -3.25
CA PHE A 303 13.23 -21.50 -2.10
C PHE A 303 12.52 -22.81 -2.47
N ARG A 304 13.16 -23.66 -3.27
CA ARG A 304 12.56 -24.93 -3.69
C ARG A 304 12.49 -25.93 -2.55
N ASP A 305 11.37 -26.63 -2.40
CA ASP A 305 11.15 -27.65 -1.36
C ASP A 305 11.36 -27.13 0.08
N ILE A 306 11.24 -25.82 0.33
CA ILE A 306 11.43 -25.27 1.69
C ILE A 306 10.28 -25.64 2.62
N TYR A 307 10.54 -25.59 3.92
CA TYR A 307 9.52 -25.50 4.96
C TYR A 307 9.52 -24.11 5.56
N LEU A 308 8.44 -23.34 5.38
CA LEU A 308 8.28 -22.01 5.95
C LEU A 308 7.19 -22.03 7.04
N ASN A 309 7.58 -21.71 8.27
CA ASN A 309 6.68 -21.64 9.43
C ASN A 309 6.21 -20.21 9.76
N SER A 310 6.91 -19.20 9.25
CA SER A 310 6.79 -17.79 9.65
C SER A 310 6.88 -16.87 8.43
N LEU A 311 7.57 -15.73 8.55
CA LEU A 311 7.64 -14.68 7.54
C LEU A 311 8.91 -14.78 6.67
N ILE A 312 8.76 -14.66 5.36
CA ILE A 312 9.83 -14.17 4.47
C ILE A 312 9.54 -12.70 4.17
N ASN A 313 10.45 -11.80 4.53
CA ASN A 313 10.26 -10.36 4.35
C ASN A 313 11.14 -9.82 3.22
N LEU A 314 10.57 -9.68 2.02
CA LEU A 314 11.19 -9.10 0.81
C LEU A 314 10.83 -7.62 0.65
N GLN A 315 10.56 -6.92 1.76
CA GLN A 315 10.16 -5.53 1.69
C GLN A 315 11.24 -4.68 1.00
N ASP A 316 10.83 -3.87 0.02
CA ASP A 316 11.68 -2.92 -0.70
C ASP A 316 12.93 -3.59 -1.35
N ALA A 317 12.86 -4.92 -1.58
CA ALA A 317 13.92 -5.67 -2.24
C ALA A 317 13.89 -5.46 -3.77
N HIS A 318 15.01 -5.72 -4.44
CA HIS A 318 15.16 -5.62 -5.89
C HIS A 318 15.47 -6.99 -6.49
N LEU A 319 14.60 -7.45 -7.38
CA LEU A 319 14.73 -8.73 -8.07
C LEU A 319 14.98 -8.50 -9.57
N PHE A 320 16.17 -8.88 -10.06
CA PHE A 320 16.55 -8.72 -11.46
C PHE A 320 16.29 -9.95 -12.32
N ASN A 321 16.28 -11.15 -11.74
CA ASN A 321 16.13 -12.40 -12.50
C ASN A 321 14.97 -13.27 -12.01
N ARG A 322 15.14 -14.08 -10.96
CA ARG A 322 14.14 -15.09 -10.61
C ARG A 322 14.01 -15.35 -9.13
N LEU A 323 12.78 -15.55 -8.67
CA LEU A 323 12.44 -15.98 -7.32
C LEU A 323 11.60 -17.27 -7.41
N ASP A 324 12.17 -18.38 -6.95
CA ASP A 324 11.60 -19.72 -7.12
C ASP A 324 11.08 -20.32 -5.80
N PHE A 325 9.76 -20.49 -5.66
CA PHE A 325 9.09 -21.17 -4.54
C PHE A 325 8.50 -22.54 -4.93
N SER A 326 9.04 -23.20 -5.96
CA SER A 326 8.53 -24.51 -6.41
C SER A 326 8.54 -25.53 -5.28
N ASN A 327 7.44 -26.27 -5.11
CA ASN A 327 7.28 -27.29 -4.05
C ASN A 327 7.51 -26.79 -2.61
N ALA A 328 7.47 -25.48 -2.37
CA ALA A 328 7.58 -24.95 -1.02
C ALA A 328 6.36 -25.36 -0.17
N PHE A 329 6.62 -25.77 1.07
CA PHE A 329 5.62 -26.03 2.08
C PHE A 329 5.45 -24.79 2.97
N PHE A 330 4.24 -24.26 3.01
CA PHE A 330 3.87 -23.09 3.82
C PHE A 330 2.91 -23.52 4.93
N THR A 331 3.22 -23.21 6.19
CA THR A 331 2.26 -23.39 7.29
C THR A 331 1.12 -22.36 7.20
N PRO A 332 -0.03 -22.55 7.88
CA PRO A 332 -1.14 -21.59 7.82
C PRO A 332 -0.80 -20.16 8.25
N GLN A 333 0.16 -20.00 9.17
CA GLN A 333 0.64 -18.69 9.63
C GLN A 333 1.80 -18.12 8.79
N ALA A 334 2.31 -18.89 7.82
CA ALA A 334 3.39 -18.41 6.97
C ALA A 334 2.94 -17.22 6.13
N SER A 335 3.87 -16.32 5.82
CA SER A 335 3.61 -15.20 4.93
C SER A 335 4.87 -14.76 4.20
N ILE A 336 4.69 -14.17 3.03
CA ILE A 336 5.75 -13.60 2.22
C ILE A 336 5.39 -12.12 2.02
N ASN A 337 6.06 -11.22 2.73
CA ASN A 337 5.85 -9.79 2.55
C ASN A 337 6.64 -9.30 1.34
N VAL A 338 5.93 -8.82 0.32
CA VAL A 338 6.50 -8.27 -0.92
C VAL A 338 6.21 -6.79 -1.10
N SER A 339 5.89 -6.08 0.00
CA SER A 339 5.66 -4.63 -0.04
C SER A 339 6.88 -3.90 -0.57
N GLY A 340 6.74 -3.09 -1.60
CA GLY A 340 7.83 -2.32 -2.21
C GLY A 340 8.77 -3.14 -3.10
N LEU A 341 8.51 -4.43 -3.32
CA LEU A 341 9.34 -5.30 -4.15
C LEU A 341 9.46 -4.73 -5.58
N ALA A 342 10.67 -4.36 -5.98
CA ALA A 342 10.98 -3.85 -7.29
C ALA A 342 11.41 -5.00 -8.22
N PHE A 343 10.60 -5.29 -9.23
CA PHE A 343 10.88 -6.29 -10.25
C PHE A 343 10.09 -5.98 -11.53
N ASP A 344 10.60 -6.35 -12.71
CA ASP A 344 9.87 -6.23 -13.98
C ASP A 344 9.32 -7.62 -14.37
N SER A 345 8.00 -7.74 -14.50
CA SER A 345 7.35 -9.00 -14.90
C SER A 345 7.76 -9.56 -16.26
N ILE A 346 8.44 -8.78 -17.11
CA ILE A 346 8.94 -9.23 -18.42
C ILE A 346 10.32 -9.86 -18.28
N GLU A 347 11.21 -9.22 -17.52
CA GLU A 347 12.61 -9.62 -17.37
C GLU A 347 12.81 -10.59 -16.22
N SER A 348 11.98 -10.49 -15.17
CA SER A 348 12.07 -11.31 -13.98
C SER A 348 10.79 -12.08 -13.67
N GLN A 349 10.98 -13.24 -13.04
CA GLN A 349 9.90 -14.19 -12.78
C GLN A 349 9.82 -14.58 -11.31
N ILE A 350 8.61 -14.56 -10.77
CA ILE A 350 8.27 -15.13 -9.47
C ILE A 350 7.45 -16.38 -9.72
N ILE A 351 7.99 -17.54 -9.37
CA ILE A 351 7.33 -18.83 -9.60
C ILE A 351 7.03 -19.54 -8.28
N GLY A 352 5.97 -20.34 -8.27
CA GLY A 352 5.56 -21.15 -7.15
C GLY A 352 4.46 -22.13 -7.55
N GLN A 353 3.97 -22.91 -6.58
CA GLN A 353 2.87 -23.84 -6.85
C GLN A 353 1.59 -23.08 -7.19
N SER A 354 1.00 -23.39 -8.35
CA SER A 354 -0.21 -22.75 -8.87
C SER A 354 -1.39 -22.91 -7.90
N GLY A 355 -2.09 -21.80 -7.63
CA GLY A 355 -3.20 -21.69 -6.69
C GLY A 355 -2.81 -21.66 -5.22
N ILE A 356 -1.51 -21.73 -4.90
CA ILE A 356 -1.01 -21.73 -3.52
C ILE A 356 -0.25 -20.44 -3.26
N ILE A 357 0.76 -20.11 -4.07
CA ILE A 357 1.72 -19.03 -3.78
C ILE A 357 1.04 -17.67 -3.60
N GLY A 358 0.00 -17.36 -4.38
CA GLY A 358 -0.72 -16.10 -4.30
C GLY A 358 -1.34 -15.84 -2.93
N ASN A 359 -1.75 -16.89 -2.21
CA ASN A 359 -2.36 -16.78 -0.88
C ASN A 359 -1.37 -16.39 0.21
N TYR A 360 -0.09 -16.70 0.02
CA TYR A 360 0.97 -16.42 0.99
C TYR A 360 1.66 -15.08 0.72
N LEU A 361 1.49 -14.50 -0.48
CA LEU A 361 1.97 -13.17 -0.79
C LEU A 361 1.12 -12.10 -0.10
N SER A 362 1.79 -11.26 0.69
CA SER A 362 1.20 -10.15 1.43
C SER A 362 1.82 -8.82 1.00
N VAL A 363 0.95 -7.81 0.86
CA VAL A 363 1.33 -6.42 0.60
C VAL A 363 0.60 -5.55 1.62
N ASN A 364 1.35 -4.85 2.45
CA ASN A 364 0.81 -4.24 3.68
C ASN A 364 -0.04 -2.98 3.42
N ARG A 365 0.12 -2.32 2.27
CA ARG A 365 -0.63 -1.09 1.90
C ARG A 365 -0.81 -1.01 0.38
N SER A 366 -1.96 -0.51 -0.09
CA SER A 366 -2.17 -0.25 -1.52
C SER A 366 -1.36 0.96 -2.02
N GLN A 367 -1.27 2.03 -1.23
CA GLN A 367 -0.60 3.27 -1.62
C GLN A 367 0.92 3.05 -1.67
N GLY A 368 1.52 3.28 -2.84
CA GLY A 368 2.95 3.03 -3.09
C GLY A 368 3.27 1.61 -3.55
N ASN A 369 2.28 0.72 -3.66
CA ASN A 369 2.45 -0.66 -4.10
C ASN A 369 1.64 -1.00 -5.36
N GLU A 370 1.10 0.00 -6.07
CA GLU A 370 0.31 -0.20 -7.28
C GLU A 370 1.13 -0.91 -8.38
N THR A 371 2.41 -0.57 -8.50
CA THR A 371 3.34 -1.24 -9.43
C THR A 371 3.61 -2.68 -9.01
N VAL A 372 3.78 -2.94 -7.71
CA VAL A 372 4.00 -4.29 -7.17
C VAL A 372 2.82 -5.20 -7.51
N PHE A 373 1.59 -4.78 -7.22
CA PHE A 373 0.39 -5.54 -7.58
C PHE A 373 0.29 -5.79 -9.08
N ARG A 374 0.51 -4.75 -9.91
CA ARG A 374 0.46 -4.86 -11.36
C ARG A 374 1.47 -5.89 -11.89
N ASN A 375 2.71 -5.83 -11.43
CA ASN A 375 3.77 -6.72 -11.90
C ASN A 375 3.54 -8.14 -11.40
N LEU A 376 3.06 -8.34 -10.15
CA LEU A 376 2.69 -9.67 -9.66
C LEU A 376 1.54 -10.29 -10.47
N ILE A 377 0.47 -9.54 -10.71
CA ILE A 377 -0.68 -10.01 -11.49
C ILE A 377 -0.24 -10.35 -12.92
N ARG A 378 0.60 -9.52 -13.55
CA ARG A 378 1.16 -9.80 -14.89
C ARG A 378 2.00 -11.06 -14.90
N ASN A 379 2.92 -11.19 -13.95
CA ASN A 379 3.78 -12.36 -13.77
C ASN A 379 2.95 -13.65 -13.66
N PHE A 380 1.95 -13.69 -12.77
CA PHE A 380 1.15 -14.91 -12.60
C PHE A 380 0.24 -15.18 -13.81
N ARG A 381 -0.26 -14.15 -14.51
CA ARG A 381 -1.00 -14.34 -15.77
C ARG A 381 -0.11 -14.88 -16.88
N SER A 382 1.13 -14.40 -17.03
CA SER A 382 2.06 -14.91 -18.04
C SER A 382 2.54 -16.34 -17.76
N LEU A 383 2.51 -16.76 -16.49
CA LEU A 383 2.78 -18.14 -16.07
C LEU A 383 1.54 -19.05 -16.09
N GLU A 384 0.41 -18.56 -16.61
CA GLU A 384 -0.89 -19.25 -16.64
C GLU A 384 -1.45 -19.62 -15.24
N GLN A 385 -0.93 -18.98 -14.18
CA GLN A 385 -1.39 -19.12 -12.78
C GLN A 385 -2.55 -18.16 -12.50
N ILE A 386 -3.68 -18.38 -13.21
CA ILE A 386 -4.84 -17.46 -13.20
C ILE A 386 -5.46 -17.33 -11.80
N THR A 387 -5.47 -18.41 -11.01
CA THR A 387 -6.02 -18.42 -9.65
C THR A 387 -5.26 -17.47 -8.72
N ASP A 388 -3.92 -17.51 -8.74
CA ASP A 388 -3.07 -16.60 -7.94
C ASP A 388 -3.21 -15.15 -8.39
N ALA A 389 -3.25 -14.91 -9.70
CA ALA A 389 -3.47 -13.57 -10.26
C ALA A 389 -4.81 -12.97 -9.81
N ASN A 390 -5.89 -13.76 -9.85
CA ASN A 390 -7.22 -13.32 -9.42
C ASN A 390 -7.27 -13.04 -7.91
N TYR A 391 -6.60 -13.87 -7.10
CA TYR A 391 -6.49 -13.65 -5.66
C TYR A 391 -5.82 -12.31 -5.34
N LEU A 392 -4.71 -12.01 -6.01
CA LEU A 392 -3.99 -10.75 -5.84
C LEU A 392 -4.82 -9.54 -6.29
N GLU A 393 -5.55 -9.64 -7.41
CA GLU A 393 -6.46 -8.58 -7.87
C GLU A 393 -7.60 -8.34 -6.87
N TYR A 394 -8.16 -9.40 -6.30
CA TYR A 394 -9.16 -9.31 -5.25
C TYR A 394 -8.60 -8.65 -3.98
N LYS A 395 -7.41 -9.04 -3.54
CA LYS A 395 -6.69 -8.42 -2.42
C LYS A 395 -6.41 -6.93 -2.65
N GLU A 396 -6.00 -6.55 -3.85
CA GLU A 396 -5.79 -5.15 -4.21
C GLU A 396 -7.09 -4.34 -4.05
N LYS A 397 -8.23 -4.86 -4.56
CA LYS A 397 -9.55 -4.23 -4.41
C LYS A 397 -9.97 -4.14 -2.94
N GLN A 398 -9.75 -5.18 -2.14
CA GLN A 398 -10.02 -5.16 -0.70
C GLN A 398 -9.20 -4.08 0.03
N LEU A 399 -7.90 -3.96 -0.25
CA LEU A 399 -7.04 -2.95 0.36
C LEU A 399 -7.43 -1.53 -0.04
N LYS A 400 -7.81 -1.31 -1.31
CA LYS A 400 -8.36 -0.03 -1.78
C LYS A 400 -9.66 0.31 -1.06
N ALA A 401 -10.60 -0.64 -0.97
CA ALA A 401 -11.85 -0.45 -0.25
C ALA A 401 -11.63 -0.12 1.24
N LYS A 402 -10.72 -0.85 1.91
CA LYS A 402 -10.31 -0.57 3.29
C LYS A 402 -9.68 0.81 3.43
N THR A 403 -8.80 1.21 2.51
CA THR A 403 -8.18 2.54 2.51
C THR A 403 -9.23 3.65 2.35
N ILE A 404 -10.21 3.46 1.47
CA ILE A 404 -11.33 4.39 1.28
C ILE A 404 -12.19 4.44 2.54
N SER A 405 -12.52 3.29 3.13
CA SER A 405 -13.26 3.19 4.39
C SER A 405 -12.54 3.91 5.53
N ASP A 406 -11.23 3.67 5.71
CA ASP A 406 -10.41 4.31 6.73
C ASP A 406 -10.30 5.83 6.51
N ARG A 407 -10.27 6.28 5.25
CA ARG A 407 -10.34 7.71 4.93
C ARG A 407 -11.70 8.28 5.34
N LEU A 408 -12.80 7.61 4.99
CA LEU A 408 -14.16 8.05 5.34
C LEU A 408 -14.39 8.11 6.85
N THR A 409 -13.92 7.11 7.62
CA THR A 409 -14.08 7.09 9.08
C THR A 409 -13.20 8.12 9.80
N LYS A 410 -12.03 8.46 9.24
CA LYS A 410 -11.17 9.53 9.74
C LYS A 410 -11.63 10.94 9.32
N VAL A 411 -12.56 11.06 8.37
CA VAL A 411 -13.22 12.35 8.11
C VAL A 411 -14.11 12.66 9.31
N SER A 412 -13.67 13.62 10.12
CA SER A 412 -14.50 14.14 11.22
C SER A 412 -15.84 14.63 10.67
N TRP A 413 -16.94 14.09 11.23
CA TRP A 413 -18.31 14.52 10.91
C TRP A 413 -18.52 16.04 11.09
N ARG A 414 -17.67 16.72 11.88
CA ARG A 414 -17.64 18.18 11.99
C ARG A 414 -17.20 18.90 10.71
N LYS A 415 -16.37 18.28 9.85
CA LYS A 415 -16.01 18.84 8.53
C LYS A 415 -17.14 18.70 7.51
N ILE A 416 -17.93 17.63 7.60
CA ILE A 416 -19.11 17.38 6.76
C ILE A 416 -20.21 18.40 7.07
N PHE A 417 -20.38 18.79 8.34
CA PHE A 417 -21.32 19.83 8.78
C PHE A 417 -20.72 21.25 8.81
N THR A 418 -19.78 21.55 7.90
CA THR A 418 -19.39 22.95 7.65
C THR A 418 -20.33 23.56 6.61
N TRP A 419 -20.56 24.88 6.66
CA TRP A 419 -21.37 25.64 5.68
C TRP A 419 -20.94 25.44 4.22
N GLY A 420 -19.76 24.86 3.95
CA GLY A 420 -19.31 24.46 2.62
C GLY A 420 -20.05 23.26 2.01
N TRP A 421 -20.74 22.42 2.79
CA TRP A 421 -21.62 21.39 2.20
C TRP A 421 -22.91 22.00 1.63
N ILE A 422 -23.41 23.07 2.25
CA ILE A 422 -24.58 23.81 1.75
C ILE A 422 -24.28 24.46 0.40
N SER A 423 -23.03 24.85 0.13
CA SER A 423 -22.64 25.37 -1.20
C SER A 423 -22.49 24.28 -2.27
N LEU A 424 -22.38 23.00 -1.89
CA LEU A 424 -22.40 21.86 -2.82
C LEU A 424 -23.82 21.39 -3.15
N ILE A 425 -24.82 21.68 -2.29
CA ILE A 425 -26.22 21.34 -2.53
C ILE A 425 -26.72 21.92 -3.88
N PRO A 426 -26.47 23.20 -4.24
CA PRO A 426 -26.80 23.72 -5.56
C PRO A 426 -26.14 22.93 -6.68
N GLN A 427 -24.87 22.53 -6.56
CA GLN A 427 -24.15 21.80 -7.63
C GLN A 427 -24.71 20.39 -7.84
N TRP A 428 -25.05 19.68 -6.75
CA TRP A 428 -25.61 18.34 -6.81
C TRP A 428 -27.09 18.33 -7.23
N LEU A 429 -27.86 19.29 -6.75
CA LEU A 429 -29.29 19.40 -7.04
C LEU A 429 -29.57 20.01 -8.42
N SER A 430 -28.66 20.82 -8.98
CA SER A 430 -28.89 21.52 -10.26
C SER A 430 -28.22 20.90 -11.48
N LEU A 431 -27.04 20.28 -11.39
CA LEU A 431 -26.35 19.78 -12.61
C LEU A 431 -26.56 18.28 -12.82
N ASN A 432 -26.30 17.46 -11.80
CA ASN A 432 -26.44 16.00 -11.92
C ASN A 432 -27.90 15.57 -12.08
N LEU A 433 -28.80 16.23 -11.36
CA LEU A 433 -30.25 15.98 -11.45
C LEU A 433 -30.81 16.44 -12.81
N LEU A 434 -30.33 17.57 -13.31
CA LEU A 434 -30.68 18.12 -14.63
C LEU A 434 -30.17 17.20 -15.76
N LEU A 435 -28.93 16.73 -15.67
CA LEU A 435 -28.39 15.75 -16.61
C LEU A 435 -29.16 14.43 -16.56
N LEU A 436 -29.56 13.95 -15.38
CA LEU A 436 -30.38 12.74 -15.25
C LEU A 436 -31.75 12.93 -15.91
N LEU A 437 -32.43 14.06 -15.66
CA LEU A 437 -33.76 14.37 -16.23
C LEU A 437 -33.74 14.58 -17.74
N GLY A 438 -32.61 14.99 -18.31
CA GLY A 438 -32.44 15.14 -19.76
C GLY A 438 -31.87 13.90 -20.46
N ASN A 439 -31.66 12.78 -19.77
CA ASN A 439 -30.86 11.65 -20.24
C ASN A 439 -29.51 12.13 -20.86
N TYR A 440 -28.78 12.97 -20.13
CA TYR A 440 -27.58 13.67 -20.59
C TYR A 440 -27.77 14.60 -21.81
N GLY A 441 -29.01 15.04 -22.05
CA GLY A 441 -29.40 15.98 -23.10
C GLY A 441 -29.62 15.31 -24.46
N THR A 442 -29.94 14.02 -24.51
CA THR A 442 -30.07 13.28 -25.78
C THR A 442 -31.50 12.94 -26.16
N ASP A 443 -32.47 13.04 -25.25
CA ASP A 443 -33.85 12.62 -25.50
C ASP A 443 -34.84 13.78 -25.33
N ILE A 444 -35.41 14.22 -26.45
CA ILE A 444 -36.41 15.30 -26.49
C ILE A 444 -37.78 14.85 -25.97
N ASN A 445 -38.13 13.56 -26.13
CA ASN A 445 -39.43 13.02 -25.71
C ASN A 445 -39.52 12.97 -24.19
N LEU A 446 -38.42 12.60 -23.52
CA LEU A 446 -38.32 12.63 -22.07
C LEU A 446 -38.57 14.03 -21.50
N LEU A 447 -37.99 15.04 -22.16
CA LEU A 447 -38.17 16.43 -21.76
C LEU A 447 -39.63 16.89 -21.94
N PHE A 448 -40.27 16.58 -23.06
CA PHE A 448 -41.69 16.92 -23.25
C PHE A 448 -42.57 16.28 -22.17
N SER A 449 -42.28 15.04 -21.76
CA SER A 449 -42.98 14.39 -20.64
C SER A 449 -42.79 15.14 -19.32
N LEU A 450 -41.59 15.64 -19.02
CA LEU A 450 -41.36 16.47 -17.83
C LEU A 450 -42.19 17.76 -17.85
N GLY A 451 -42.25 18.43 -19.01
CA GLY A 451 -43.04 19.64 -19.21
C GLY A 451 -44.53 19.39 -19.02
N ILE A 452 -45.07 18.32 -19.62
CA ILE A 452 -46.48 17.92 -19.49
C ILE A 452 -46.84 17.61 -18.04
N ILE A 453 -46.01 16.84 -17.32
CA ILE A 453 -46.23 16.52 -15.90
C ILE A 453 -46.28 17.79 -15.05
N THR A 454 -45.33 18.71 -15.28
CA THR A 454 -45.26 19.96 -14.53
C THR A 454 -46.48 20.83 -14.84
N ILE A 455 -46.84 20.99 -16.11
CA ILE A 455 -48.02 21.77 -16.50
C ILE A 455 -49.27 21.18 -15.85
N ALA A 456 -49.52 19.88 -16.01
CA ALA A 456 -50.70 19.21 -15.48
C ALA A 456 -50.81 19.27 -13.95
N LEU A 457 -49.70 19.05 -13.24
CA LEU A 457 -49.65 19.14 -11.78
C LEU A 457 -50.00 20.54 -11.29
N PHE A 458 -49.33 21.58 -11.82
CA PHE A 458 -49.58 22.95 -11.38
C PHE A 458 -50.97 23.46 -11.81
N SER A 459 -51.49 23.02 -12.95
CA SER A 459 -52.87 23.29 -13.35
C SER A 459 -53.87 22.72 -12.35
N LEU A 460 -53.67 21.48 -11.90
CA LEU A 460 -54.49 20.87 -10.85
C LEU A 460 -54.34 21.62 -9.52
N LEU A 461 -53.12 22.01 -9.13
CA LEU A 461 -52.88 22.74 -7.88
C LEU A 461 -53.54 24.12 -7.90
N PHE A 462 -53.40 24.90 -8.99
CA PHE A 462 -54.04 26.21 -9.10
C PHE A 462 -55.55 26.08 -9.15
N TRP A 463 -56.08 25.09 -9.87
CA TRP A 463 -57.52 24.78 -9.86
C TRP A 463 -58.00 24.41 -8.46
N LEU A 464 -57.25 23.57 -7.74
CA LEU A 464 -57.60 23.15 -6.38
C LEU A 464 -57.60 24.35 -5.42
N ILE A 465 -56.57 25.19 -5.45
CA ILE A 465 -56.48 26.45 -4.68
C ILE A 465 -57.63 27.41 -5.03
N ASP A 466 -58.01 27.45 -6.31
CA ASP A 466 -59.03 28.38 -6.78
C ASP A 466 -60.46 27.86 -6.54
N ARG A 467 -60.70 26.56 -6.65
CA ARG A 467 -62.05 25.96 -6.63
C ARG A 467 -62.40 25.26 -5.33
N TYR A 468 -61.48 24.60 -4.65
CA TYR A 468 -61.80 23.89 -3.41
C TYR A 468 -61.48 24.77 -2.20
N ARG A 469 -62.51 25.24 -1.46
CA ARG A 469 -62.34 26.19 -0.35
C ARG A 469 -63.29 25.91 0.84
N PRO A 470 -62.88 25.08 1.83
CA PRO A 470 -63.80 24.56 2.85
C PRO A 470 -64.11 25.53 4.01
N HIS A 471 -63.47 26.71 4.14
CA HIS A 471 -63.58 27.58 5.34
C HIS A 471 -64.08 29.01 5.04
N ILE A 472 -64.99 29.18 4.08
CA ILE A 472 -65.60 30.48 3.71
C ILE A 472 -67.12 30.42 3.95
N SER A 473 -67.76 31.58 4.20
CA SER A 473 -69.20 31.71 4.47
C SER A 473 -70.11 31.10 3.40
N GLN A 474 -69.65 30.99 2.15
CA GLN A 474 -70.26 30.17 1.10
C GLN A 474 -69.15 29.34 0.42
N PRO A 475 -69.14 28.00 0.55
CA PRO A 475 -68.16 27.17 -0.11
C PRO A 475 -68.41 27.21 -1.62
N VAL A 476 -67.44 27.69 -2.38
CA VAL A 476 -67.39 27.46 -3.83
C VAL A 476 -66.92 26.02 -3.97
N ILE A 477 -67.78 25.13 -4.44
CA ILE A 477 -67.43 23.75 -4.79
C ILE A 477 -67.55 23.67 -6.31
N PRO A 478 -66.52 23.18 -7.03
CA PRO A 478 -66.59 23.02 -8.47
C PRO A 478 -67.72 22.06 -8.85
N ASP A 479 -68.33 22.29 -10.02
CA ASP A 479 -69.37 21.40 -10.52
C ASP A 479 -68.81 19.99 -10.75
N ARG A 480 -69.65 18.96 -10.63
CA ARG A 480 -69.23 17.55 -10.80
C ARG A 480 -68.60 17.32 -12.17
N ALA A 481 -69.12 17.97 -13.22
CA ALA A 481 -68.55 17.89 -14.55
C ALA A 481 -67.15 18.54 -14.63
N GLU A 482 -66.94 19.68 -13.96
CA GLU A 482 -65.63 20.35 -13.90
C GLU A 482 -64.61 19.52 -13.13
N ILE A 483 -64.99 18.91 -12.00
CA ILE A 483 -64.15 17.99 -11.23
C ILE A 483 -63.74 16.79 -12.08
N MET A 484 -64.72 16.15 -12.74
CA MET A 484 -64.45 15.00 -13.61
C MET A 484 -63.50 15.37 -14.74
N MET A 485 -63.73 16.49 -15.42
CA MET A 485 -62.88 16.92 -16.53
C MET A 485 -61.46 17.27 -16.08
N MET A 486 -61.29 18.00 -14.97
CA MET A 486 -59.96 18.36 -14.47
C MET A 486 -59.17 17.14 -13.98
N ILE A 487 -59.79 16.25 -13.22
CA ILE A 487 -59.13 15.03 -12.74
C ILE A 487 -58.81 14.11 -13.92
N PHE A 488 -59.75 13.93 -14.86
CA PHE A 488 -59.55 13.10 -16.04
C PHE A 488 -58.42 13.64 -16.91
N SER A 489 -58.43 14.93 -17.26
CA SER A 489 -57.40 15.53 -18.11
C SER A 489 -56.02 15.48 -17.45
N CYS A 490 -55.94 15.72 -16.14
CA CYS A 490 -54.68 15.63 -15.38
C CYS A 490 -54.16 14.19 -15.33
N SER A 491 -55.06 13.22 -15.10
CA SER A 491 -54.70 11.80 -15.04
C SER A 491 -54.22 11.29 -16.41
N VAL A 492 -54.89 11.66 -17.50
CA VAL A 492 -54.50 11.28 -18.87
C VAL A 492 -53.13 11.88 -19.23
N ALA A 493 -52.91 13.17 -18.95
CA ALA A 493 -51.63 13.83 -19.24
C ALA A 493 -50.44 13.21 -18.47
N ASN A 494 -50.65 12.89 -17.19
CA ASN A 494 -49.64 12.21 -16.38
C ASN A 494 -49.43 10.75 -16.79
N LEU A 495 -50.50 10.00 -17.08
CA LEU A 495 -50.40 8.61 -17.52
C LEU A 495 -49.60 8.50 -18.82
N PHE A 496 -49.92 9.34 -19.81
CA PHE A 496 -49.17 9.42 -21.07
C PHE A 496 -47.68 9.70 -20.83
N SER A 497 -47.38 10.67 -19.95
CA SER A 497 -46.00 11.05 -19.64
C SER A 497 -45.24 9.98 -18.87
N ILE A 498 -45.89 9.29 -17.93
CA ILE A 498 -45.30 8.17 -17.18
C ILE A 498 -45.00 6.99 -18.11
N ILE A 499 -45.95 6.63 -18.99
CA ILE A 499 -45.72 5.58 -19.99
C ILE A 499 -44.52 5.94 -20.87
N ASN A 500 -44.44 7.19 -21.31
CA ASN A 500 -43.30 7.64 -22.12
C ASN A 500 -41.97 7.51 -21.35
N ILE A 501 -41.90 7.94 -20.08
CA ILE A 501 -40.70 7.79 -19.23
C ILE A 501 -40.29 6.32 -19.06
N LEU A 502 -41.27 5.43 -18.87
CA LEU A 502 -41.03 3.98 -18.74
C LEU A 502 -40.45 3.36 -20.02
N VAL A 503 -40.79 3.90 -21.19
CA VAL A 503 -40.34 3.39 -22.49
C VAL A 503 -39.02 4.02 -22.92
N THR A 504 -38.75 5.29 -22.59
CA THR A 504 -37.60 6.03 -23.13
C THR A 504 -36.34 5.97 -22.29
N THR A 505 -36.43 5.68 -20.98
CA THR A 505 -35.30 5.83 -20.06
C THR A 505 -34.76 4.49 -19.57
N ASP A 506 -33.43 4.31 -19.55
CA ASP A 506 -32.77 3.10 -19.02
C ASP A 506 -32.96 2.90 -17.50
N ARG A 507 -33.30 3.98 -16.80
CA ARG A 507 -33.44 4.05 -15.34
C ARG A 507 -34.75 4.72 -14.91
N PRO A 508 -35.91 4.17 -15.28
CA PRO A 508 -37.19 4.86 -15.17
C PRO A 508 -37.56 5.22 -13.73
N TRP A 509 -37.30 4.32 -12.78
CA TRP A 509 -37.61 4.55 -11.36
C TRP A 509 -36.81 5.68 -10.72
N LEU A 510 -35.53 5.83 -11.11
CA LEU A 510 -34.68 6.92 -10.62
C LEU A 510 -35.15 8.26 -11.20
N THR A 511 -35.56 8.29 -12.47
CA THR A 511 -36.11 9.48 -13.11
C THR A 511 -37.43 9.90 -12.46
N LEU A 512 -38.35 8.97 -12.21
CA LEU A 512 -39.60 9.26 -11.50
C LEU A 512 -39.36 9.75 -10.07
N MET A 513 -38.39 9.18 -9.34
CA MET A 513 -38.01 9.64 -8.02
C MET A 513 -37.43 11.07 -8.04
N ALA A 514 -36.58 11.39 -9.03
CA ALA A 514 -36.05 12.73 -9.22
C ALA A 514 -37.18 13.76 -9.49
N ILE A 515 -38.12 13.41 -10.38
CA ILE A 515 -39.31 14.24 -10.67
C ILE A 515 -40.12 14.47 -9.39
N ALA A 516 -40.38 13.43 -8.60
CA ALA A 516 -41.15 13.53 -7.36
C ALA A 516 -40.47 14.44 -6.32
N ILE A 517 -39.14 14.33 -6.16
CA ILE A 517 -38.35 15.17 -5.24
C ILE A 517 -38.42 16.65 -5.62
N ILE A 518 -38.46 16.97 -6.91
CA ILE A 518 -38.53 18.37 -7.38
C ILE A 518 -39.97 18.89 -7.34
N LEU A 519 -40.94 18.12 -7.83
CA LEU A 519 -42.28 18.65 -8.09
C LEU A 519 -43.24 18.57 -6.89
N LEU A 520 -43.03 17.68 -5.93
CA LEU A 520 -44.02 17.43 -4.87
C LEU A 520 -43.78 18.20 -3.56
N PRO A 521 -42.60 18.19 -2.93
CA PRO A 521 -42.48 18.62 -1.53
C PRO A 521 -42.82 20.10 -1.32
N ILE A 522 -42.23 20.99 -2.12
CA ILE A 522 -42.43 22.44 -1.96
C ILE A 522 -43.86 22.85 -2.34
N PRO A 523 -44.42 22.45 -3.51
CA PRO A 523 -45.80 22.78 -3.86
C PRO A 523 -46.83 22.24 -2.87
N MET A 524 -46.66 21.00 -2.39
CA MET A 524 -47.58 20.40 -1.41
C MET A 524 -47.52 21.09 -0.04
N ILE A 525 -46.33 21.54 0.39
CA ILE A 525 -46.20 22.33 1.63
C ILE A 525 -46.90 23.68 1.46
N ILE A 526 -46.67 24.37 0.34
CA ILE A 526 -47.29 25.68 0.09
C ILE A 526 -48.81 25.55 0.01
N THR A 527 -49.34 24.58 -0.73
CA THR A 527 -50.79 24.35 -0.84
C THR A 527 -51.40 23.98 0.51
N SER A 528 -50.76 23.11 1.28
CA SER A 528 -51.19 22.77 2.65
C SER A 528 -51.22 23.99 3.57
N LEU A 529 -50.19 24.85 3.53
CA LEU A 529 -50.16 26.11 4.28
C LEU A 529 -51.27 27.09 3.86
N ILE A 530 -51.59 27.14 2.56
CA ILE A 530 -52.73 27.94 2.04
C ILE A 530 -54.04 27.43 2.66
N TYR A 531 -54.24 26.11 2.71
CA TYR A 531 -55.45 25.52 3.30
C TYR A 531 -55.55 25.71 4.80
N GLN A 532 -54.44 25.56 5.53
CA GLN A 532 -54.39 25.78 6.98
C GLN A 532 -54.69 27.23 7.37
N ARG A 533 -54.25 28.21 6.56
CA ARG A 533 -54.38 29.64 6.90
C ARG A 533 -55.72 30.27 6.48
N GLY A 534 -56.46 29.67 5.54
CA GLY A 534 -57.70 30.25 5.03
C GLY A 534 -57.48 31.55 4.22
N ARG A 535 -58.56 32.23 3.80
CA ARG A 535 -58.48 33.45 2.97
C ARG A 535 -57.89 34.63 3.78
N TYR A 536 -57.00 35.38 3.13
CA TYR A 536 -56.39 36.60 3.67
C TYR A 536 -57.32 37.85 3.63
N HIS A 537 -58.48 37.81 2.94
CA HIS A 537 -59.43 38.95 2.93
C HIS A 537 -60.88 38.55 2.53
N LYS A 538 -61.88 39.20 3.13
CA LYS A 538 -63.33 39.06 2.88
C LYS A 538 -63.85 39.62 1.52
N LEU A 539 -63.02 40.25 0.68
CA LEU A 539 -63.45 40.96 -0.54
C LEU A 539 -63.21 40.15 -1.84
N LEU A 540 -62.99 38.85 -1.72
CA LEU A 540 -62.57 37.99 -2.83
C LEU A 540 -63.47 36.75 -2.93
N ASP A 541 -64.77 36.96 -3.13
CA ASP A 541 -65.74 35.85 -3.12
C ASP A 541 -65.79 35.05 -4.44
N THR A 542 -65.02 35.43 -5.46
CA THR A 542 -65.03 34.80 -6.80
C THR A 542 -63.79 33.93 -7.09
N SER A 543 -62.74 34.44 -7.73
CA SER A 543 -61.53 33.69 -8.12
C SER A 543 -60.24 34.46 -7.76
N TYR A 544 -59.11 33.77 -7.59
CA TYR A 544 -57.79 34.41 -7.51
C TYR A 544 -57.27 34.86 -8.90
N PHE A 545 -57.90 34.38 -9.97
CA PHE A 545 -57.51 34.60 -11.36
C PHE A 545 -58.56 35.40 -12.15
N VAL A 546 -58.20 35.97 -13.32
CA VAL A 546 -59.07 36.82 -14.18
C VAL A 546 -58.91 36.43 -15.65
N GLU A 547 -59.97 36.44 -16.47
CA GLU A 547 -60.03 35.76 -17.77
C GLU A 547 -59.47 36.53 -18.99
N ASN A 548 -59.59 37.87 -19.15
CA ASN A 548 -58.74 38.69 -20.05
C ASN A 548 -59.22 40.16 -20.20
N GLY A 549 -58.35 41.03 -20.71
CA GLY A 549 -58.70 42.33 -21.29
C GLY A 549 -57.48 43.09 -21.87
N GLU A 550 -57.35 43.06 -23.20
CA GLU A 550 -56.56 43.96 -24.06
C GLU A 550 -55.03 43.73 -24.26
N PHE A 551 -54.63 43.81 -25.54
CA PHE A 551 -53.30 43.63 -26.17
C PHE A 551 -52.77 42.21 -26.38
N ARG A 552 -53.30 41.57 -27.43
CA ARG A 552 -52.53 40.66 -28.28
C ARG A 552 -51.57 41.47 -29.16
N GLU A 553 -50.36 41.67 -28.68
CA GLU A 553 -49.21 41.71 -29.58
C GLU A 553 -48.21 40.67 -29.08
N PHE A 554 -47.83 39.74 -29.94
CA PHE A 554 -46.71 38.83 -29.67
C PHE A 554 -45.43 39.67 -29.65
N ARG A 555 -45.16 40.35 -28.54
CA ARG A 555 -43.86 40.96 -28.26
C ARG A 555 -43.10 39.99 -27.36
N LEU A 556 -42.03 39.41 -27.89
CA LEU A 556 -40.95 38.82 -27.08
C LEU A 556 -40.31 39.96 -26.27
N LEU A 557 -40.97 40.34 -25.18
CA LEU A 557 -40.59 41.48 -24.36
C LEU A 557 -39.58 40.99 -23.32
N ILE A 558 -38.32 40.89 -23.74
CA ILE A 558 -37.18 40.60 -22.86
C ILE A 558 -36.99 41.84 -21.97
N GLY A 559 -37.56 41.79 -20.77
CA GLY A 559 -37.23 42.71 -19.68
C GLY A 559 -38.02 44.02 -19.60
N ARG A 560 -39.02 44.04 -18.71
CA ARG A 560 -39.27 45.22 -17.86
C ARG A 560 -39.23 44.75 -16.41
N LEU A 561 -38.41 45.42 -15.60
CA LEU A 561 -38.43 45.27 -14.13
C LEU A 561 -39.82 45.69 -13.60
N PRO A 562 -40.30 45.09 -12.49
CA PRO A 562 -41.55 45.49 -11.87
C PRO A 562 -41.40 46.92 -11.33
N ILE A 563 -41.96 47.91 -12.02
CA ILE A 563 -42.04 49.27 -11.50
C ILE A 563 -43.32 49.32 -10.66
N MET A 564 -43.19 49.26 -9.32
CA MET A 564 -44.28 49.73 -8.46
C MET A 564 -44.45 51.22 -8.72
N PRO A 565 -45.60 51.69 -9.27
CA PRO A 565 -45.77 53.11 -9.48
C PRO A 565 -45.93 53.77 -8.11
N ARG A 566 -44.96 54.60 -7.74
CA ARG A 566 -44.97 55.37 -6.49
C ARG A 566 -46.13 56.37 -6.41
N PHE A 567 -46.80 56.65 -7.54
CA PHE A 567 -47.86 57.65 -7.68
C PHE A 567 -49.22 57.03 -8.05
N PRO A 568 -50.33 57.45 -7.39
CA PRO A 568 -51.68 56.92 -7.63
C PRO A 568 -52.17 57.01 -9.07
N PHE A 569 -51.75 58.03 -9.83
CA PHE A 569 -52.19 58.28 -11.21
C PHE A 569 -51.85 57.13 -12.20
N TYR A 570 -50.82 56.33 -11.92
CA TYR A 570 -50.50 55.16 -12.75
C TYR A 570 -51.32 53.92 -12.41
N ARG A 571 -52.23 53.99 -11.43
CA ARG A 571 -53.19 52.91 -11.11
C ARG A 571 -54.38 52.85 -12.08
N ASP A 572 -54.55 53.83 -12.96
CA ASP A 572 -55.66 53.87 -13.92
C ASP A 572 -55.45 52.96 -15.15
N ARG A 573 -54.35 52.18 -15.18
CA ARG A 573 -54.16 51.05 -16.11
C ARG A 573 -54.60 49.70 -15.56
N PHE A 574 -55.32 49.68 -14.44
CA PHE A 574 -55.92 48.47 -13.89
C PHE A 574 -57.43 48.46 -14.20
N MET A 575 -57.83 47.58 -15.12
CA MET A 575 -59.23 47.42 -15.50
C MET A 575 -60.11 47.01 -14.30
N PRO A 576 -61.39 47.41 -14.26
CA PRO A 576 -62.32 46.98 -13.23
C PRO A 576 -62.50 45.45 -13.25
N ILE A 577 -62.75 44.89 -12.07
CA ILE A 577 -62.96 43.45 -11.84
C ILE A 577 -64.16 42.98 -12.67
N ILE A 578 -63.93 42.07 -13.61
CA ILE A 578 -65.02 41.37 -14.31
C ILE A 578 -65.56 40.32 -13.31
N TRP A 579 -66.66 40.66 -12.64
CA TRP A 579 -67.26 39.82 -11.60
C TRP A 579 -67.96 38.56 -12.15
N GLU A 580 -68.21 38.51 -13.46
CA GLU A 580 -69.11 37.51 -14.06
C GLU A 580 -68.43 36.38 -14.85
N THR A 581 -67.14 36.47 -15.16
CA THR A 581 -66.44 35.46 -15.98
C THR A 581 -65.73 34.42 -15.11
N ARG A 582 -66.09 33.14 -15.27
CA ARG A 582 -65.49 32.00 -14.57
C ARG A 582 -64.45 31.33 -15.47
N TRP A 583 -63.26 31.06 -14.93
CA TRP A 583 -62.27 30.26 -15.64
C TRP A 583 -62.78 28.85 -15.96
N ASN A 584 -62.68 28.44 -17.22
CA ASN A 584 -62.84 27.04 -17.60
C ASN A 584 -61.65 26.21 -17.12
N TRP A 585 -61.79 24.89 -16.99
CA TRP A 585 -60.70 23.98 -16.60
C TRP A 585 -59.47 24.12 -17.53
N LEU A 586 -59.68 24.43 -18.82
CA LEU A 586 -58.62 24.65 -19.80
C LEU A 586 -57.75 25.90 -19.47
N ASN A 587 -58.32 26.92 -18.83
CA ASN A 587 -57.61 28.15 -18.51
C ASN A 587 -56.49 27.91 -17.49
N TYR A 588 -56.63 26.91 -16.61
CA TYR A 588 -55.57 26.54 -15.67
C TYR A 588 -54.39 25.84 -16.37
N TYR A 589 -54.65 25.12 -17.47
CA TYR A 589 -53.61 24.58 -18.35
C TYR A 589 -52.90 25.68 -19.10
N ASP A 590 -53.65 26.63 -19.68
CA ASP A 590 -53.06 27.77 -20.36
C ASP A 590 -52.23 28.66 -19.40
N PHE A 591 -52.71 28.89 -18.18
CA PHE A 591 -51.96 29.63 -17.16
C PHE A 591 -50.64 28.94 -16.79
N SER A 592 -50.71 27.64 -16.50
CA SER A 592 -49.55 26.82 -16.15
C SER A 592 -48.52 26.73 -17.29
N LEU A 593 -49.00 26.57 -18.53
CA LEU A 593 -48.17 26.56 -19.75
C LEU A 593 -47.52 27.93 -20.00
N ASN A 594 -48.24 29.03 -19.83
CA ASN A 594 -47.63 30.35 -19.97
C ASN A 594 -46.56 30.59 -18.88
N ASN A 595 -46.81 30.13 -17.66
CA ASN A 595 -45.89 30.31 -16.54
C ASN A 595 -44.60 29.50 -16.68
N ILE A 596 -44.65 28.31 -17.30
CA ILE A 596 -43.44 27.49 -17.51
C ILE A 596 -42.55 28.03 -18.64
N PHE A 597 -43.11 28.73 -19.64
CA PHE A 597 -42.37 29.16 -20.83
C PHE A 597 -42.02 30.67 -20.90
N LYS A 598 -42.72 31.56 -20.17
CA LYS A 598 -42.44 33.01 -20.24
C LYS A 598 -41.32 33.44 -19.29
N LEU A 599 -40.35 34.21 -19.80
CA LEU A 599 -39.27 34.81 -19.01
C LEU A 599 -39.72 36.15 -18.43
N GLY A 600 -39.82 36.24 -17.09
CA GLY A 600 -40.22 37.44 -16.36
C GLY A 600 -41.68 37.42 -15.87
N PHE A 601 -41.87 37.83 -14.62
CA PHE A 601 -43.19 37.89 -13.97
C PHE A 601 -43.95 39.14 -14.42
N ASN A 602 -44.83 39.01 -15.41
CA ASN A 602 -45.80 40.03 -15.79
C ASN A 602 -47.08 39.41 -16.36
N ASP A 603 -47.62 38.38 -15.70
CA ASP A 603 -48.93 37.84 -16.07
C ASP A 603 -50.03 38.59 -15.30
N ILE A 604 -50.77 39.40 -16.07
CA ILE A 604 -51.92 40.21 -15.64
C ILE A 604 -53.10 39.39 -15.08
N ARG A 605 -53.02 38.05 -15.15
CA ARG A 605 -54.06 37.13 -14.65
C ARG A 605 -54.06 36.94 -13.13
N LEU A 606 -53.08 37.46 -12.40
CA LEU A 606 -53.02 37.42 -10.93
C LEU A 606 -53.56 38.73 -10.31
N ARG A 607 -54.47 38.63 -9.33
CA ARG A 607 -55.10 39.80 -8.67
C ARG A 607 -54.16 40.47 -7.65
N ASP A 608 -53.44 41.50 -8.04
CA ASP A 608 -52.32 42.07 -7.25
C ASP A 608 -52.68 42.66 -5.87
N ARG A 609 -53.82 43.35 -5.70
CA ARG A 609 -54.08 44.09 -4.43
C ARG A 609 -54.30 43.19 -3.19
N HIS A 610 -54.72 41.94 -3.40
CA HIS A 610 -55.14 41.04 -2.31
C HIS A 610 -54.70 39.57 -2.52
N LEU A 611 -53.70 39.32 -3.39
CA LEU A 611 -53.17 37.97 -3.61
C LEU A 611 -52.39 37.50 -2.38
N PRO A 612 -52.67 36.30 -1.83
CA PRO A 612 -51.86 35.72 -0.79
C PRO A 612 -50.40 35.54 -1.23
N GLY A 613 -49.45 35.98 -0.41
CA GLY A 613 -48.02 35.80 -0.70
C GLY A 613 -47.62 34.34 -0.94
N LEU A 614 -48.34 33.38 -0.35
CA LEU A 614 -48.15 31.94 -0.59
C LEU A 614 -48.59 31.50 -2.00
N VAL A 615 -49.66 32.07 -2.55
CA VAL A 615 -50.09 31.78 -3.94
C VAL A 615 -49.08 32.38 -4.92
N ALA A 616 -48.61 33.60 -4.65
CA ALA A 616 -47.52 34.20 -5.42
C ALA A 616 -46.25 33.31 -5.34
N ALA A 617 -45.88 32.84 -4.15
CA ALA A 617 -44.73 31.95 -3.98
C ALA A 617 -44.84 30.65 -4.78
N LEU A 618 -46.04 30.07 -4.89
CA LEU A 618 -46.28 28.88 -5.72
C LEU A 618 -46.08 29.17 -7.22
N VAL A 619 -46.55 30.33 -7.69
CA VAL A 619 -46.36 30.77 -9.09
C VAL A 619 -44.87 31.01 -9.37
N TRP A 620 -44.17 31.71 -8.46
CA TRP A 620 -42.72 31.94 -8.56
C TRP A 620 -41.94 30.63 -8.55
N TYR A 621 -42.37 29.66 -7.74
CA TYR A 621 -41.74 28.34 -7.71
C TYR A 621 -41.86 27.63 -9.07
N GLN A 622 -43.06 27.59 -9.66
CA GLN A 622 -43.24 27.03 -11.00
C GLN A 622 -42.46 27.81 -12.07
N TRP A 623 -42.38 29.13 -11.96
CA TRP A 623 -41.60 29.95 -12.89
C TRP A 623 -40.10 29.61 -12.82
N CYS A 624 -39.53 29.45 -11.62
CA CYS A 624 -38.16 29.00 -11.43
C CYS A 624 -37.93 27.61 -12.05
N LEU A 625 -38.89 26.69 -11.93
CA LEU A 625 -38.86 25.40 -12.64
C LEU A 625 -38.93 25.59 -14.16
N GLY A 626 -39.71 26.55 -14.64
CA GLY A 626 -39.79 26.92 -16.06
C GLY A 626 -38.45 27.39 -16.63
N VAL A 627 -37.70 28.23 -15.89
CA VAL A 627 -36.34 28.64 -16.30
C VAL A 627 -35.42 27.42 -16.42
N LEU A 628 -35.44 26.51 -15.44
CA LEU A 628 -34.66 25.28 -15.49
C LEU A 628 -35.07 24.39 -16.67
N TYR A 629 -36.37 24.29 -16.94
CA TYR A 629 -36.94 23.55 -18.06
C TYR A 629 -36.52 24.13 -19.40
N ILE A 630 -36.54 25.46 -19.57
CA ILE A 630 -36.09 26.13 -20.80
C ILE A 630 -34.58 25.91 -21.02
N VAL A 631 -33.77 25.98 -19.96
CA VAL A 631 -32.33 25.68 -20.04
C VAL A 631 -32.11 24.24 -20.49
N LEU A 632 -32.84 23.29 -19.92
CA LEU A 632 -32.84 21.88 -20.33
C LEU A 632 -33.28 21.67 -21.78
N LEU A 633 -34.31 22.38 -22.21
CA LEU A 633 -34.85 22.36 -23.57
C LEU A 633 -33.81 22.85 -24.57
N LEU A 634 -33.23 24.02 -24.32
CA LEU A 634 -32.18 24.57 -25.18
C LEU A 634 -30.95 23.66 -25.21
N TRP A 635 -30.54 23.12 -24.05
CA TRP A 635 -29.43 22.17 -23.97
C TRP A 635 -29.69 20.90 -24.80
N THR A 636 -30.88 20.33 -24.70
CA THR A 636 -31.28 19.10 -25.43
C THR A 636 -31.45 19.38 -26.92
N LEU A 637 -32.06 20.51 -27.29
CA LEU A 637 -32.18 20.95 -28.69
C LEU A 637 -30.80 21.20 -29.33
N SER A 638 -29.86 21.78 -28.58
CA SER A 638 -28.49 22.02 -29.04
C SER A 638 -27.75 20.73 -29.42
N ARG A 639 -28.07 19.61 -28.76
CA ARG A 639 -27.47 18.29 -29.01
C ARG A 639 -28.21 17.46 -30.06
N THR A 640 -29.51 17.72 -30.24
CA THR A 640 -30.37 16.93 -31.14
C THR A 640 -30.51 17.52 -32.54
N ILE A 641 -30.36 18.84 -32.71
CA ILE A 641 -30.44 19.53 -34.02
C ILE A 641 -29.04 19.98 -34.47
N PRO A 642 -28.46 19.35 -35.51
CA PRO A 642 -27.18 19.78 -36.08
C PRO A 642 -27.30 21.23 -36.61
N GLY A 643 -26.48 22.13 -36.07
CA GLY A 643 -26.44 23.55 -36.48
C GLY A 643 -26.91 24.55 -35.41
N LEU A 644 -27.75 24.14 -34.45
CA LEU A 644 -28.17 25.02 -33.35
C LEU A 644 -27.01 25.34 -32.38
N ASN A 645 -26.02 24.44 -32.27
CA ASN A 645 -24.77 24.66 -31.55
C ASN A 645 -24.03 25.94 -32.00
N LEU A 646 -24.12 26.33 -33.29
CA LEU A 646 -23.46 27.53 -33.80
C LEU A 646 -24.12 28.84 -33.37
N LEU A 647 -25.32 28.80 -32.77
CA LEU A 647 -26.08 29.98 -32.34
C LEU A 647 -26.07 30.16 -30.81
N ILE A 648 -25.83 29.09 -30.05
CA ILE A 648 -25.86 29.08 -28.58
C ILE A 648 -24.45 29.28 -27.97
N TYR A 649 -23.38 28.97 -28.72
CA TYR A 649 -21.99 29.03 -28.24
C TYR A 649 -21.19 30.28 -28.71
N PHE A 650 -21.85 31.28 -29.27
CA PHE A 650 -21.25 32.60 -29.59
C PHE A 650 -21.59 33.66 -28.55
#